data_AF-A0A9D5KDG7-F1
#
_entry.id   AF-A0A9D5KDG7-F1
#
_cell.length_a   1.000
_cell.length_b   1.000
_cell.length_c   1.000
_cell.angle_alpha   90.00
_cell.angle_beta   90.00
_cell.angle_gamma   90.00
#
_symmetry.space_group_name_H-M   'P 1'
#
loop_
_entity.id
_entity.type
_entity.pdbx_description
1 polymer ?
#
loop_
_entity_poly.entity_id
_entity_poly.type
_entity_poly.pdbx_seq_one_letter_code
_entity_poly.pdbx_strand_id
1 'polypeptide(L)'
;MNTQAAEQNTAGGLPKADREQVKKTQVIVSPNTHWDREWRYPLWRTRQMLVEFMDNLLAEMDKNPEYSYYFMDGQSVPVEDYLKVRPEMEDAVRKHVGAGHIALGPWYTAPDLYPLDGECLVRNMLKGIRVSQSYGSCLKIAYTSFGWGQTAQFPQIYKGFGIDYVMASKKVSEERAPMSEFLWESPDGTRLLTTRLGNMYRNNYFFSAYIPIRFGVDYCRMDAGYDFDNARKRLLYYRPADADRYFDDGFVIDDEETFSRDWVKRGILDAFDQAKETVAPGVRLMVSGTDYAGAQRLTTDIIHEANEQFDDMEFRIGTLDEYFALLEKEIDRDTLNVVKGELRDGRGGSTSANALSTRMYLKTLNKKAQNVLIRQAEPLASAMGMIGARYPKGFFDTGWEYLFKSHPHDSINGVTQDKTADDVEHRLKQVVEIGDVLHERATAELVRRIDLSSFDDNDVLLVVTNSCARPHRALARITVDFPQREGVWDFTVIDDEGREYAVQHLSRQERVVTYHDEDTRPFPHYVDRHVAILDTGEVPALGYTVLKAVPGRRFERRSEWSPHSPNATFDTISRCHNTLENEFLTVTVNPDGTFDLADKRTGASYAGLNYFEDTGDVGDYWSYYPPYGNRTFTSPGCPATIWLEENG
;
A
#
# COMPACT_ATOMS: atom_id res chain seq x y z
N MET A 1 58.05 43.33 -82.68
CA MET A 1 57.88 41.95 -82.16
C MET A 1 57.20 42.09 -80.80
N ASN A 2 55.87 42.18 -80.82
CA ASN A 2 54.89 41.11 -80.53
C ASN A 2 54.63 40.97 -79.01
N THR A 3 53.56 41.59 -78.48
CA THR A 3 52.15 41.11 -78.29
C THR A 3 51.99 40.43 -76.91
N GLN A 4 51.18 40.94 -75.97
CA GLN A 4 49.69 40.88 -75.80
C GLN A 4 49.14 39.54 -75.25
N ALA A 5 48.09 39.64 -74.41
CA ALA A 5 47.09 38.62 -73.99
C ALA A 5 47.55 37.53 -72.98
N ALA A 6 46.88 37.21 -71.87
CA ALA A 6 45.49 36.84 -71.52
C ALA A 6 45.21 35.31 -71.53
N GLU A 7 44.44 34.88 -70.52
CA GLU A 7 43.53 33.71 -70.45
C GLU A 7 43.94 32.33 -69.82
N GLN A 8 43.16 32.01 -68.77
CA GLN A 8 42.34 30.79 -68.53
C GLN A 8 42.92 29.49 -67.90
N ASN A 9 42.39 29.22 -66.70
CA ASN A 9 41.68 28.01 -66.22
C ASN A 9 42.37 26.61 -66.26
N THR A 10 42.43 25.95 -65.09
CA THR A 10 41.71 24.67 -64.87
C THR A 10 41.55 24.35 -63.38
N ALA A 11 40.37 23.82 -63.07
CA ALA A 11 39.86 23.41 -61.78
C ALA A 11 40.53 22.17 -61.19
N GLY A 12 40.47 22.06 -59.87
CA GLY A 12 40.77 20.86 -59.08
C GLY A 12 40.25 21.04 -57.66
N GLY A 13 38.94 20.88 -57.47
CA GLY A 13 38.28 20.95 -56.16
C GLY A 13 38.70 19.79 -55.27
N LEU A 14 39.09 20.12 -54.03
CA LEU A 14 39.21 19.15 -52.94
C LEU A 14 37.81 18.76 -52.44
N PRO A 15 37.56 17.50 -52.05
CA PRO A 15 36.26 17.08 -51.56
C PRO A 15 35.89 17.84 -50.29
N LYS A 16 34.66 18.34 -50.21
CA LYS A 16 34.05 18.69 -48.92
C LYS A 16 34.04 17.39 -48.10
N ALA A 17 34.77 17.37 -47.00
CA ALA A 17 34.60 16.36 -45.98
C ALA A 17 33.12 16.38 -45.56
N ASP A 18 32.44 15.24 -45.75
CA ASP A 18 31.18 14.97 -45.08
C ASP A 18 31.40 15.26 -43.60
N ARG A 19 30.74 16.29 -43.09
CA ARG A 19 30.57 16.44 -41.65
C ARG A 19 29.71 15.26 -41.23
N GLU A 20 30.33 14.22 -40.68
CA GLU A 20 29.62 13.23 -39.88
C GLU A 20 28.68 14.02 -38.95
N GLN A 21 27.37 13.86 -39.14
CA GLN A 21 26.39 14.40 -38.22
C GLN A 21 26.69 13.75 -36.86
N VAL A 22 27.26 14.53 -35.95
CA VAL A 22 27.43 14.11 -34.56
C VAL A 22 26.05 13.72 -34.05
N LYS A 23 25.86 12.44 -33.74
CA LYS A 23 24.60 11.92 -33.23
C LYS A 23 24.34 12.58 -31.88
N LYS A 24 23.37 13.51 -31.83
CA LYS A 24 23.02 14.22 -30.60
C LYS A 24 22.47 13.27 -29.55
N THR A 25 22.80 13.53 -28.29
CA THR A 25 22.18 12.85 -27.14
C THR A 25 20.73 13.31 -27.03
N GLN A 26 19.79 12.35 -26.98
CA GLN A 26 18.36 12.62 -26.89
C GLN A 26 17.97 12.77 -25.41
N VAL A 27 17.46 13.95 -25.02
CA VAL A 27 17.09 14.25 -23.64
C VAL A 27 15.59 14.44 -23.52
N ILE A 28 14.93 13.48 -22.87
CA ILE A 28 13.51 13.52 -22.56
C ILE A 28 13.31 14.19 -21.21
N VAL A 29 12.71 15.37 -21.21
CA VAL A 29 12.26 16.05 -19.98
C VAL A 29 10.84 15.60 -19.68
N SER A 30 10.63 14.99 -18.51
CA SER A 30 9.32 14.50 -18.07
C SER A 30 8.88 15.28 -16.83
N PRO A 31 8.04 16.33 -17.00
CA PRO A 31 7.38 16.97 -15.87
C PRO A 31 6.59 15.95 -15.05
N ASN A 32 6.69 16.05 -13.74
CA ASN A 32 5.96 15.18 -12.83
C ASN A 32 5.69 15.87 -11.50
N THR A 33 4.87 15.22 -10.71
CA THR A 33 4.74 15.46 -9.28
C THR A 33 4.88 14.14 -8.55
N HIS A 34 5.31 14.18 -7.29
CA HIS A 34 5.00 13.11 -6.35
C HIS A 34 3.88 13.58 -5.45
N TRP A 35 2.73 12.92 -5.53
CA TRP A 35 1.53 13.40 -4.87
C TRP A 35 1.15 12.52 -3.70
N ASP A 36 1.76 12.79 -2.54
CA ASP A 36 1.32 12.18 -1.29
C ASP A 36 -0.08 12.66 -0.97
N ARG A 37 -1.04 11.73 -1.06
CA ARG A 37 -2.46 12.04 -0.86
C ARG A 37 -2.71 12.70 0.50
N GLU A 38 -1.97 12.27 1.51
CA GLU A 38 -1.95 12.81 2.87
C GLU A 38 -0.63 12.43 3.56
N TRP A 39 0.18 13.44 3.91
CA TRP A 39 1.47 13.25 4.58
C TRP A 39 1.82 14.41 5.50
N ARG A 40 2.44 15.48 4.97
CA ARG A 40 2.84 16.69 5.72
C ARG A 40 1.65 17.53 6.15
N TYR A 41 0.57 17.45 5.37
CA TYR A 41 -0.67 18.13 5.66
C TYR A 41 -1.84 17.15 5.71
N PRO A 42 -2.89 17.43 6.51
CA PRO A 42 -4.14 16.69 6.45
C PRO A 42 -4.80 16.76 5.08
N LEU A 43 -5.64 15.76 4.78
CA LEU A 43 -6.26 15.53 3.47
C LEU A 43 -6.87 16.77 2.78
N TRP A 44 -7.52 17.66 3.53
CA TRP A 44 -8.18 18.82 2.89
C TRP A 44 -7.19 19.90 2.47
N ARG A 45 -6.03 20.00 3.12
CA ARG A 45 -4.98 20.92 2.70
C ARG A 45 -4.30 20.40 1.43
N THR A 46 -3.94 19.11 1.41
CA THR A 46 -3.40 18.49 0.19
C THR A 46 -4.42 18.56 -0.94
N ARG A 47 -5.71 18.31 -0.70
CA ARG A 47 -6.74 18.43 -1.74
C ARG A 47 -6.92 19.86 -2.28
N GLN A 48 -6.79 20.90 -1.46
CA GLN A 48 -6.78 22.27 -1.95
C GLN A 48 -5.59 22.51 -2.90
N MET A 49 -4.39 22.10 -2.48
CA MET A 49 -3.18 22.22 -3.31
C MET A 49 -3.34 21.46 -4.64
N LEU A 50 -4.00 20.30 -4.61
CA LEU A 50 -4.29 19.50 -5.81
C LEU A 50 -5.18 20.25 -6.79
N VAL A 51 -6.20 20.97 -6.30
CA VAL A 51 -7.09 21.77 -7.15
C VAL A 51 -6.32 22.89 -7.84
N GLU A 52 -5.52 23.64 -7.09
CA GLU A 52 -4.70 24.72 -7.63
C GLU A 52 -3.69 24.18 -8.66
N PHE A 53 -3.04 23.05 -8.36
CA PHE A 53 -2.12 22.40 -9.28
C PHE A 53 -2.80 21.95 -10.58
N MET A 54 -3.92 21.22 -10.48
CA MET A 54 -4.64 20.69 -11.65
C MET A 54 -5.19 21.81 -12.53
N ASP A 55 -5.74 22.88 -11.94
CA ASP A 55 -6.22 24.03 -12.69
C ASP A 55 -5.08 24.69 -13.48
N ASN A 56 -3.93 24.90 -12.83
CA ASN A 56 -2.76 25.47 -13.48
C ASN A 56 -2.19 24.56 -14.57
N LEU A 57 -2.17 23.24 -14.34
CA LEU A 57 -1.69 22.26 -15.31
C LEU A 57 -2.57 22.24 -16.56
N LEU A 58 -3.89 22.13 -16.40
CA LEU A 58 -4.84 22.12 -17.51
C LEU A 58 -4.79 23.43 -18.29
N ALA A 59 -4.74 24.57 -17.59
CA ALA A 59 -4.63 25.88 -18.24
C ALA A 59 -3.31 26.03 -19.03
N GLU A 60 -2.19 25.54 -18.50
CA GLU A 60 -0.91 25.56 -19.22
C GLU A 60 -0.95 24.68 -20.47
N MET A 61 -1.46 23.46 -20.36
CA MET A 61 -1.58 22.55 -21.52
C MET A 61 -2.52 23.07 -22.60
N ASP A 62 -3.57 23.83 -22.24
CA ASP A 62 -4.47 24.45 -23.21
C ASP A 62 -3.82 25.68 -23.89
N LYS A 63 -3.01 26.43 -23.15
CA LYS A 63 -2.34 27.64 -23.63
C LYS A 63 -1.09 27.34 -24.46
N ASN A 64 -0.33 26.32 -24.08
CA ASN A 64 1.00 26.02 -24.60
C ASN A 64 1.06 24.59 -25.18
N PRO A 65 0.92 24.43 -26.51
CA PRO A 65 0.95 23.12 -27.16
C PRO A 65 2.28 22.35 -27.00
N GLU A 66 3.38 23.05 -26.69
CA GLU A 66 4.68 22.39 -26.45
C GLU A 66 4.75 21.74 -25.06
N TYR A 67 3.93 22.21 -24.11
CA TYR A 67 3.71 21.56 -22.82
C TYR A 67 2.80 20.34 -22.99
N SER A 68 3.31 19.34 -23.70
CA SER A 68 2.53 18.25 -24.28
C SER A 68 2.40 17.01 -23.38
N TYR A 69 3.11 16.96 -22.25
CA TYR A 69 3.13 15.78 -21.38
C TYR A 69 3.35 16.14 -19.91
N TYR A 70 2.61 15.47 -19.02
CA TYR A 70 2.79 15.48 -17.57
C TYR A 70 2.56 14.10 -16.99
N PHE A 71 3.50 13.63 -16.18
CA PHE A 71 3.42 12.35 -15.51
C PHE A 71 2.82 12.47 -14.10
N MET A 72 1.62 11.92 -13.90
CA MET A 72 0.86 12.03 -12.65
C MET A 72 1.22 10.93 -11.64
N ASP A 73 2.51 10.81 -11.32
CA ASP A 73 3.04 9.97 -10.22
C ASP A 73 2.66 8.48 -10.27
N GLY A 74 2.24 7.98 -11.43
CA GLY A 74 1.82 6.60 -11.60
C GLY A 74 0.50 6.22 -10.91
N GLN A 75 -0.25 7.19 -10.39
CA GLN A 75 -1.49 6.98 -9.63
C GLN A 75 -2.69 7.71 -10.24
N SER A 76 -3.89 7.12 -10.14
CA SER A 76 -5.11 7.70 -10.71
C SER A 76 -6.03 8.39 -9.68
N VAL A 77 -5.84 8.15 -8.37
CA VAL A 77 -6.66 8.77 -7.30
C VAL A 77 -6.62 10.31 -7.30
N PRO A 78 -5.52 11.02 -7.67
CA PRO A 78 -5.54 12.47 -7.67
C PRO A 78 -6.62 13.05 -8.60
N VAL A 79 -6.90 12.39 -9.73
CA VAL A 79 -7.96 12.83 -10.65
C VAL A 79 -9.34 12.71 -10.00
N GLU A 80 -9.66 11.60 -9.33
CA GLU A 80 -10.94 11.45 -8.63
C GLU A 80 -11.05 12.45 -7.45
N ASP A 81 -9.95 12.70 -6.73
CA ASP A 81 -9.92 13.67 -5.63
C ASP A 81 -10.09 15.12 -6.12
N TYR A 82 -9.58 15.46 -7.32
CA TYR A 82 -9.80 16.75 -7.98
C TYR A 82 -11.26 16.90 -8.44
N LEU A 83 -11.78 15.93 -9.19
CA LEU A 83 -13.15 15.97 -9.74
C LEU A 83 -14.22 15.87 -8.66
N LYS A 84 -13.89 15.38 -7.46
CA LYS A 84 -14.77 15.49 -6.29
C LYS A 84 -15.05 16.94 -5.89
N VAL A 85 -14.11 17.85 -6.14
CA VAL A 85 -14.24 19.29 -5.84
C VAL A 85 -14.67 20.07 -7.08
N ARG A 86 -14.17 19.69 -8.25
CA ARG A 86 -14.36 20.36 -9.55
C ARG A 86 -15.00 19.42 -10.58
N PRO A 87 -16.23 18.90 -10.36
CA PRO A 87 -16.85 17.94 -11.26
C PRO A 87 -17.06 18.48 -12.67
N GLU A 88 -17.20 19.79 -12.84
CA GLU A 88 -17.33 20.47 -14.12
C GLU A 88 -16.07 20.40 -15.01
N MET A 89 -14.94 19.98 -14.46
CA MET A 89 -13.66 19.86 -15.17
C MET A 89 -13.43 18.45 -15.76
N GLU A 90 -14.41 17.54 -15.66
CA GLU A 90 -14.27 16.15 -16.12
C GLU A 90 -13.91 16.06 -17.61
N ASP A 91 -14.56 16.85 -18.47
CA ASP A 91 -14.31 16.83 -19.92
C ASP A 91 -12.90 17.32 -20.26
N ALA A 92 -12.39 18.32 -19.54
CA ALA A 92 -11.03 18.81 -19.70
C ALA A 92 -10.01 17.73 -19.30
N VAL A 93 -10.20 17.09 -18.15
CA VAL A 93 -9.35 15.96 -17.72
C VAL A 93 -9.38 14.84 -18.76
N ARG A 94 -10.57 14.42 -19.20
CA ARG A 94 -10.75 13.37 -20.21
C ARG A 94 -10.06 13.71 -21.53
N LYS A 95 -10.12 14.97 -21.97
CA LYS A 95 -9.41 15.47 -23.16
C LYS A 95 -7.90 15.25 -23.02
N HIS A 96 -7.29 15.73 -21.94
CA HIS A 96 -5.83 15.67 -21.78
C HIS A 96 -5.32 14.25 -21.48
N VAL A 97 -6.07 13.44 -20.73
CA VAL A 97 -5.72 12.03 -20.50
C VAL A 97 -5.89 11.20 -21.77
N GLY A 98 -7.00 11.39 -22.50
CA GLY A 98 -7.26 10.68 -23.76
C GLY A 98 -6.27 11.04 -24.87
N ALA A 99 -5.76 12.27 -24.88
CA ALA A 99 -4.69 12.69 -25.78
C ALA A 99 -3.28 12.20 -25.37
N GLY A 100 -3.16 11.57 -24.19
CA GLY A 100 -1.86 11.15 -23.64
C GLY A 100 -1.03 12.29 -23.07
N HIS A 101 -1.59 13.50 -22.90
CA HIS A 101 -0.90 14.63 -22.30
C HIS A 101 -0.77 14.48 -20.78
N ILE A 102 -1.72 13.81 -20.12
CA ILE A 102 -1.61 13.45 -18.70
C ILE A 102 -1.54 11.93 -18.59
N ALA A 103 -0.39 11.42 -18.13
CA ALA A 103 -0.21 9.99 -17.90
C ALA A 103 -0.70 9.59 -16.51
N LEU A 104 -1.72 8.73 -16.47
CA LEU A 104 -2.29 8.14 -15.25
C LEU A 104 -1.97 6.65 -15.12
N GLY A 105 -1.97 6.16 -13.88
CA GLY A 105 -1.79 4.75 -13.57
C GLY A 105 -0.33 4.27 -13.74
N PRO A 106 -0.06 2.97 -13.57
CA PRO A 106 -1.04 1.88 -13.46
C PRO A 106 -1.68 1.74 -12.07
N TRP A 107 -1.17 2.41 -11.05
CA TRP A 107 -1.68 2.30 -9.69
C TRP A 107 -2.93 3.17 -9.47
N TYR A 108 -3.75 2.78 -8.50
CA TYR A 108 -4.85 3.63 -8.06
C TYR A 108 -4.36 4.69 -7.08
N THR A 109 -3.67 4.24 -6.02
CA THR A 109 -2.94 5.09 -5.07
C THR A 109 -1.45 4.75 -5.12
N ALA A 110 -0.60 5.43 -4.34
CA ALA A 110 0.80 5.05 -4.13
C ALA A 110 0.97 4.22 -2.84
N PRO A 111 0.67 2.90 -2.83
CA PRO A 111 0.58 2.11 -1.61
C PRO A 111 1.95 1.81 -0.97
N ASP A 112 1.97 1.51 0.33
CA ASP A 112 3.11 0.74 0.88
C ASP A 112 3.05 -0.71 0.39
N LEU A 113 4.19 -1.40 0.38
CA LEU A 113 4.34 -2.72 -0.22
C LEU A 113 4.47 -3.85 0.81
N TYR A 114 4.63 -3.54 2.11
CA TYR A 114 4.93 -4.53 3.15
C TYR A 114 3.83 -4.76 4.20
N PRO A 115 3.10 -3.75 4.72
CA PRO A 115 2.01 -3.99 5.67
C PRO A 115 0.70 -4.38 4.96
N LEU A 116 0.73 -4.61 3.64
CA LEU A 116 -0.43 -4.91 2.82
C LEU A 116 -0.47 -6.38 2.41
N ASP A 117 -1.68 -6.93 2.28
CA ASP A 117 -1.88 -8.23 1.64
C ASP A 117 -1.58 -8.13 0.13
N GLY A 118 -1.02 -9.18 -0.47
CA GLY A 118 -0.68 -9.19 -1.89
C GLY A 118 -1.89 -8.93 -2.79
N GLU A 119 -3.09 -9.36 -2.38
CA GLU A 119 -4.33 -9.09 -3.10
C GLU A 119 -4.63 -7.58 -3.14
N CYS A 120 -4.28 -6.82 -2.09
CA CYS A 120 -4.47 -5.38 -2.08
C CYS A 120 -3.61 -4.69 -3.15
N LEU A 121 -2.37 -5.13 -3.34
CA LEU A 121 -1.47 -4.59 -4.36
C LEU A 121 -2.00 -4.88 -5.78
N VAL A 122 -2.43 -6.11 -6.03
CA VAL A 122 -3.03 -6.51 -7.32
C VAL A 122 -4.30 -5.72 -7.61
N ARG A 123 -5.19 -5.60 -6.61
CA ARG A 123 -6.46 -4.86 -6.74
C ARG A 123 -6.25 -3.35 -6.88
N ASN A 124 -5.21 -2.79 -6.26
CA ASN A 124 -4.85 -1.38 -6.42
C ASN A 124 -4.45 -1.07 -7.87
N MET A 125 -3.59 -1.90 -8.48
CA MET A 125 -3.27 -1.78 -9.91
C MET A 125 -4.49 -2.01 -10.80
N LEU A 126 -5.30 -3.04 -10.50
CA LEU A 126 -6.50 -3.32 -11.28
C LEU A 126 -7.47 -2.12 -11.28
N LYS A 127 -7.68 -1.49 -10.13
CA LYS A 127 -8.49 -0.28 -9.99
C LYS A 127 -7.83 0.90 -10.73
N GLY A 128 -6.52 1.10 -10.59
CA GLY A 128 -5.78 2.18 -11.23
C GLY A 128 -5.84 2.13 -12.75
N ILE A 129 -5.63 0.94 -13.32
CA ILE A 129 -5.77 0.69 -14.76
C ILE A 129 -7.19 1.00 -15.23
N ARG A 130 -8.21 0.50 -14.53
CA ARG A 130 -9.62 0.72 -14.91
C ARG A 130 -10.01 2.19 -14.85
N VAL A 131 -9.61 2.90 -13.79
CA VAL A 131 -9.89 4.33 -13.62
C VAL A 131 -9.19 5.12 -14.72
N SER A 132 -7.90 4.87 -14.96
CA SER A 132 -7.13 5.54 -16.02
C SER A 132 -7.76 5.32 -17.40
N GLN A 133 -8.06 4.06 -17.75
CA GLN A 133 -8.74 3.71 -19.00
C GLN A 133 -10.11 4.38 -19.13
N SER A 134 -10.84 4.57 -18.03
CA SER A 134 -12.12 5.27 -18.06
C SER A 134 -11.99 6.75 -18.44
N TYR A 135 -10.81 7.35 -18.32
CA TYR A 135 -10.50 8.71 -18.79
C TYR A 135 -9.80 8.75 -20.17
N GLY A 136 -9.48 7.59 -20.76
CA GLY A 136 -9.07 7.45 -22.16
C GLY A 136 -7.77 6.69 -22.38
N SER A 137 -6.85 6.67 -21.41
CA SER A 137 -5.56 5.98 -21.54
C SER A 137 -5.00 5.54 -20.18
N CYS A 138 -4.07 4.60 -20.18
CA CYS A 138 -3.36 4.17 -18.98
C CYS A 138 -1.89 3.95 -19.33
N LEU A 139 -1.00 4.44 -18.47
CA LEU A 139 0.43 4.21 -18.59
C LEU A 139 0.74 2.71 -18.56
N LYS A 140 1.61 2.25 -19.46
CA LYS A 140 2.08 0.86 -19.57
C LYS A 140 3.48 0.64 -19.01
N ILE A 141 3.82 1.44 -18.00
CA ILE A 141 5.10 1.43 -17.30
C ILE A 141 4.80 1.34 -15.81
N ALA A 142 5.40 0.36 -15.15
CA ALA A 142 5.30 0.25 -13.71
C ALA A 142 6.11 1.37 -13.08
N TYR A 143 5.47 2.10 -12.17
CA TYR A 143 6.13 3.17 -11.43
C TYR A 143 6.01 2.91 -9.95
N THR A 144 7.14 2.80 -9.28
CA THR A 144 7.23 2.58 -7.84
C THR A 144 8.33 3.45 -7.27
N SER A 145 8.10 4.75 -7.27
CA SER A 145 8.93 5.71 -6.54
C SER A 145 8.54 5.86 -5.07
N PHE A 146 7.39 5.29 -4.72
CA PHE A 146 6.83 5.18 -3.39
C PHE A 146 7.17 3.84 -2.74
N GLY A 147 6.78 3.73 -1.47
CA GLY A 147 7.12 2.59 -0.61
C GLY A 147 8.61 2.55 -0.29
N TRP A 148 9.01 1.58 0.52
CA TRP A 148 10.39 1.51 1.04
C TRP A 148 11.07 0.19 0.69
N GLY A 149 11.15 -0.02 -0.61
CA GLY A 149 11.71 -1.18 -1.27
C GLY A 149 10.65 -1.95 -2.04
N GLN A 150 11.06 -2.74 -3.03
CA GLN A 150 10.13 -3.40 -3.95
C GLN A 150 10.06 -4.91 -3.71
N THR A 151 8.84 -5.45 -3.67
CA THR A 151 8.59 -6.89 -3.49
C THR A 151 9.12 -7.70 -4.67
N ALA A 152 9.77 -8.83 -4.40
CA ALA A 152 10.40 -9.68 -5.41
C ALA A 152 9.46 -10.22 -6.50
N GLN A 153 8.15 -10.27 -6.25
CA GLN A 153 7.15 -10.83 -7.19
C GLN A 153 6.67 -9.82 -8.25
N PHE A 154 7.09 -8.56 -8.17
CA PHE A 154 6.59 -7.51 -9.06
C PHE A 154 6.88 -7.73 -10.54
N PRO A 155 8.05 -8.24 -10.99
CA PRO A 155 8.24 -8.58 -12.39
C PRO A 155 7.15 -9.52 -12.93
N GLN A 156 6.81 -10.58 -12.17
CA GLN A 156 5.70 -11.49 -12.50
C GLN A 156 4.34 -10.76 -12.54
N ILE A 157 4.03 -9.98 -11.50
CA ILE A 157 2.72 -9.31 -11.39
C ILE A 157 2.54 -8.27 -12.51
N TYR A 158 3.54 -7.42 -12.74
CA TYR A 158 3.51 -6.42 -13.82
C TYR A 158 3.38 -7.07 -15.19
N LYS A 159 4.11 -8.16 -15.44
CA LYS A 159 3.96 -8.92 -16.68
C LYS A 159 2.53 -9.44 -16.86
N GLY A 160 1.89 -9.88 -15.78
CA GLY A 160 0.47 -10.28 -15.77
C GLY A 160 -0.52 -9.17 -16.15
N PHE A 161 -0.15 -7.89 -15.95
CA PHE A 161 -0.92 -6.72 -16.41
C PHE A 161 -0.48 -6.21 -17.80
N GLY A 162 0.45 -6.90 -18.47
CA GLY A 162 1.02 -6.50 -19.75
C GLY A 162 1.88 -5.24 -19.63
N ILE A 163 2.65 -5.13 -18.55
CA ILE A 163 3.62 -4.06 -18.31
C ILE A 163 5.02 -4.68 -18.41
N ASP A 164 5.85 -4.12 -19.28
CA ASP A 164 7.18 -4.67 -19.62
C ASP A 164 8.35 -3.86 -19.04
N TYR A 165 8.05 -2.66 -18.54
CA TYR A 165 9.04 -1.68 -18.10
C TYR A 165 8.76 -1.25 -16.67
N VAL A 166 9.82 -1.10 -15.88
CA VAL A 166 9.75 -0.68 -14.49
C VAL A 166 10.65 0.53 -14.25
N MET A 167 10.06 1.55 -13.62
CA MET A 167 10.77 2.67 -13.02
C MET A 167 10.65 2.53 -11.50
N ALA A 168 11.76 2.16 -10.85
CA ALA A 168 11.81 2.02 -9.41
C ALA A 168 12.63 3.16 -8.80
N SER A 169 12.16 3.78 -7.72
CA SER A 169 12.90 4.86 -7.06
C SER A 169 13.03 4.61 -5.57
N LYS A 170 13.83 3.61 -5.19
CA LYS A 170 14.39 3.41 -3.84
C LYS A 170 15.64 2.54 -3.93
N LYS A 171 16.37 2.43 -2.82
CA LYS A 171 17.76 1.96 -2.79
C LYS A 171 17.91 0.51 -3.28
N VAL A 172 18.57 0.38 -4.43
CA VAL A 172 19.27 -0.82 -4.89
C VAL A 172 20.76 -0.53 -4.75
N SER A 173 21.54 -1.45 -4.18
CA SER A 173 22.97 -1.20 -3.98
C SER A 173 23.70 -1.16 -5.33
N GLU A 174 24.70 -0.28 -5.44
CA GLU A 174 25.60 -0.24 -6.61
C GLU A 174 26.34 -1.59 -6.81
N GLU A 175 26.54 -2.35 -5.73
CA GLU A 175 27.09 -3.71 -5.80
C GLU A 175 26.16 -4.66 -6.57
N ARG A 176 24.84 -4.55 -6.36
CA ARG A 176 23.84 -5.37 -7.07
C ARG A 176 23.49 -4.79 -8.43
N ALA A 177 23.49 -3.47 -8.60
CA ALA A 177 23.12 -2.77 -9.83
C ALA A 177 24.06 -1.56 -10.08
N PRO A 178 25.25 -1.81 -10.66
CA PRO A 178 26.24 -0.74 -10.88
C PRO A 178 25.78 0.29 -11.90
N MET A 179 24.93 -0.11 -12.85
CA MET A 179 24.29 0.77 -13.81
C MET A 179 22.82 0.99 -13.45
N SER A 180 22.21 2.07 -13.94
CA SER A 180 20.81 2.38 -13.66
C SER A 180 19.85 1.37 -14.27
N GLU A 181 20.17 0.83 -15.44
CA GLU A 181 19.36 -0.15 -16.15
C GLU A 181 19.83 -1.58 -15.89
N PHE A 182 18.88 -2.47 -15.61
CA PHE A 182 19.11 -3.88 -15.33
C PHE A 182 17.86 -4.71 -15.63
N LEU A 183 18.01 -6.03 -15.69
CA LEU A 183 16.89 -6.97 -15.73
C LEU A 183 16.51 -7.37 -14.30
N TRP A 184 15.29 -7.06 -13.88
CA TRP A 184 14.78 -7.48 -12.58
C TRP A 184 14.06 -8.82 -12.69
N GLU A 185 14.57 -9.84 -12.00
CA GLU A 185 14.07 -11.22 -12.01
C GLU A 185 13.27 -11.54 -10.75
N SER A 186 12.02 -11.99 -10.92
CA SER A 186 11.17 -12.54 -9.86
C SER A 186 11.49 -14.01 -9.56
N PRO A 187 11.06 -14.55 -8.39
CA PRO A 187 11.30 -15.95 -8.01
C PRO A 187 10.82 -17.00 -9.02
N ASP A 188 9.82 -16.69 -9.87
CA ASP A 188 9.33 -17.56 -10.94
C ASP A 188 10.19 -17.51 -12.22
N GLY A 189 11.22 -16.65 -12.26
CA GLY A 189 12.09 -16.45 -13.41
C GLY A 189 11.63 -15.37 -14.39
N THR A 190 10.48 -14.72 -14.17
CA THR A 190 10.03 -13.61 -15.02
C THR A 190 11.00 -12.43 -14.90
N ARG A 191 11.39 -11.82 -16.03
CA ARG A 191 12.35 -10.70 -16.10
C ARG A 191 11.74 -9.48 -16.78
N LEU A 192 11.88 -8.31 -16.17
CA LEU A 192 11.49 -7.02 -16.76
C LEU A 192 12.65 -6.03 -16.82
N LEU A 193 12.68 -5.19 -17.86
CA LEU A 193 13.63 -4.10 -17.96
C LEU A 193 13.30 -3.04 -16.91
N THR A 194 14.26 -2.74 -16.05
CA THR A 194 14.09 -1.85 -14.91
C THR A 194 15.14 -0.75 -14.95
N THR A 195 14.75 0.49 -14.69
CA THR A 195 15.68 1.61 -14.44
C THR A 195 15.46 2.21 -13.05
N ARG A 196 16.55 2.58 -12.37
CA ARG A 196 16.54 3.33 -11.11
C ARG A 196 16.71 4.84 -11.26
N LEU A 197 16.79 5.35 -12.50
CA LEU A 197 16.83 6.80 -12.81
C LEU A 197 18.05 7.55 -12.28
N GLY A 198 19.18 6.87 -12.11
CA GLY A 198 20.43 7.46 -11.64
C GLY A 198 20.40 7.90 -10.18
N ASN A 199 21.34 8.78 -9.84
CA ASN A 199 21.41 9.46 -8.55
C ASN A 199 20.28 10.49 -8.46
N MET A 200 19.67 10.64 -7.27
CA MET A 200 18.43 11.41 -7.03
C MET A 200 17.13 10.88 -7.65
N TYR A 201 17.16 9.74 -8.34
CA TYR A 201 15.98 8.99 -8.79
C TYR A 201 14.95 9.86 -9.56
N ARG A 202 13.69 9.92 -9.11
CA ARG A 202 12.60 10.73 -9.68
C ARG A 202 12.79 12.25 -9.59
N ASN A 203 13.82 12.73 -8.90
CA ASN A 203 14.07 14.17 -8.72
C ASN A 203 15.38 14.63 -9.39
N ASN A 204 15.96 13.80 -10.27
CA ASN A 204 17.29 13.99 -10.86
C ASN A 204 17.47 15.32 -11.62
N TYR A 205 16.40 15.84 -12.23
CA TYR A 205 16.41 17.13 -12.90
C TYR A 205 15.89 18.25 -12.01
N PHE A 206 14.94 17.95 -11.12
CA PHE A 206 14.29 18.98 -10.31
C PHE A 206 15.27 19.71 -9.38
N PHE A 207 16.04 18.95 -8.58
CA PHE A 207 16.97 19.54 -7.62
C PHE A 207 18.25 20.06 -8.28
N SER A 208 18.76 19.35 -9.29
CA SER A 208 20.04 19.68 -9.93
C SER A 208 19.91 20.75 -11.02
N ALA A 209 18.76 20.85 -11.70
CA ALA A 209 18.56 21.81 -12.78
C ALA A 209 17.42 22.79 -12.49
N TYR A 210 16.19 22.32 -12.31
CA TYR A 210 15.01 23.20 -12.28
C TYR A 210 15.09 24.25 -11.16
N ILE A 211 15.37 23.87 -9.91
CA ILE A 211 15.52 24.81 -8.79
C ILE A 211 16.66 25.81 -9.05
N PRO A 212 17.91 25.37 -9.35
CA PRO A 212 18.99 26.30 -9.68
C PRO A 212 18.69 27.24 -10.84
N ILE A 213 18.02 26.77 -11.89
CA ILE A 213 17.66 27.59 -13.05
C ILE A 213 16.60 28.63 -12.68
N ARG A 214 15.53 28.20 -11.97
CA ARG A 214 14.43 29.06 -11.54
C ARG A 214 14.94 30.17 -10.62
N PHE A 215 15.73 29.83 -9.61
CA PHE A 215 16.11 30.74 -8.53
C PHE A 215 17.53 31.31 -8.68
N GLY A 216 18.33 30.78 -9.61
CA GLY A 216 19.73 31.15 -9.80
C GLY A 216 20.59 30.93 -8.56
N VAL A 217 20.37 29.82 -7.85
CA VAL A 217 21.07 29.42 -6.63
C VAL A 217 21.62 28.01 -6.77
N ASP A 218 22.75 27.74 -6.12
CA ASP A 218 23.30 26.38 -6.06
C ASP A 218 22.55 25.57 -4.99
N TYR A 219 21.53 24.79 -5.38
CA TYR A 219 20.79 23.98 -4.41
C TYR A 219 21.67 22.90 -3.77
N CYS A 220 22.62 22.33 -4.51
CA CYS A 220 23.43 21.19 -4.07
C CYS A 220 24.57 21.57 -3.12
N ARG A 221 24.92 22.86 -3.01
CA ARG A 221 25.85 23.39 -2.01
C ARG A 221 25.02 24.17 -1.00
N MET A 222 25.03 23.77 0.28
CA MET A 222 24.13 24.20 1.38
C MET A 222 24.00 25.72 1.66
N ASP A 223 24.49 26.58 0.78
CA ASP A 223 24.21 28.03 0.71
C ASP A 223 22.75 28.32 0.30
N ALA A 224 21.98 27.31 -0.15
CA ALA A 224 20.57 27.39 -0.52
C ALA A 224 19.58 27.44 0.67
N GLY A 225 19.94 28.14 1.74
CA GLY A 225 18.95 28.58 2.72
C GLY A 225 17.95 29.52 2.04
N TYR A 226 16.69 29.52 2.49
CA TYR A 226 15.73 30.53 2.06
C TYR A 226 16.18 31.90 2.60
N ASP A 227 16.93 32.63 1.79
CA ASP A 227 17.42 33.96 2.13
C ASP A 227 16.36 35.00 1.69
N PHE A 228 15.74 35.67 2.67
CA PHE A 228 14.75 36.72 2.42
C PHE A 228 15.30 37.88 1.59
N ASP A 229 16.61 38.14 1.63
CA ASP A 229 17.27 39.19 0.87
C ASP A 229 17.62 38.73 -0.57
N ASN A 230 17.85 37.43 -0.78
CA ASN A 230 18.02 36.80 -2.11
C ASN A 230 16.70 36.29 -2.72
N ALA A 231 15.60 36.26 -1.97
CA ALA A 231 14.26 35.99 -2.45
C ALA A 231 13.85 37.11 -3.41
N ARG A 232 14.20 36.92 -4.67
CA ARG A 232 14.08 37.86 -5.77
C ARG A 232 12.69 38.51 -5.82
N LYS A 233 12.68 39.81 -5.49
CA LYS A 233 11.75 40.93 -5.74
C LYS A 233 10.21 40.74 -5.72
N ARG A 234 9.58 39.58 -5.94
CA ARG A 234 8.10 39.43 -5.99
C ARG A 234 7.56 38.03 -5.67
N LEU A 235 7.96 37.43 -4.56
CA LEU A 235 7.23 36.28 -3.99
C LEU A 235 6.35 36.78 -2.84
N LEU A 236 5.03 36.66 -2.99
CA LEU A 236 4.10 37.01 -1.91
C LEU A 236 3.80 35.75 -1.10
N TYR A 237 4.04 35.82 0.20
CA TYR A 237 3.79 34.72 1.11
C TYR A 237 2.63 35.01 2.04
N TYR A 238 1.88 33.95 2.35
CA TYR A 238 0.88 33.97 3.39
C TYR A 238 1.14 32.85 4.39
N ARG A 239 1.04 33.20 5.68
CA ARG A 239 1.08 32.25 6.79
C ARG A 239 0.09 32.71 7.85
N PRO A 240 -0.80 31.83 8.35
CA PRO A 240 -1.59 32.12 9.54
C PRO A 240 -0.69 32.45 10.74
N ALA A 241 -1.09 33.42 11.56
CA ALA A 241 -0.34 33.88 12.73
C ALA A 241 -1.03 33.52 14.06
N ASP A 242 -2.07 32.68 14.02
CA ASP A 242 -2.78 32.25 15.22
C ASP A 242 -1.95 31.27 16.06
N ALA A 243 -2.21 31.27 17.37
CA ALA A 243 -1.43 30.54 18.36
C ALA A 243 -1.51 29.02 18.22
N ASP A 244 -2.51 28.50 17.50
CA ASP A 244 -2.69 27.06 17.30
C ASP A 244 -2.04 26.57 16.00
N ARG A 245 -1.62 27.49 15.12
CA ARG A 245 -1.04 27.22 13.79
C ARG A 245 0.29 27.91 13.55
N TYR A 246 0.94 28.39 14.61
CA TYR A 246 2.22 29.09 14.55
C TYR A 246 3.39 28.20 14.07
N PHE A 247 3.18 26.90 13.87
CA PHE A 247 4.12 25.93 13.31
C PHE A 247 3.77 25.52 11.86
N ASP A 248 2.64 25.99 11.31
CA ASP A 248 2.26 25.71 9.91
C ASP A 248 3.24 26.35 8.94
N ASP A 249 3.36 25.78 7.74
CA ASP A 249 4.17 26.38 6.67
C ASP A 249 3.54 27.64 6.08
N GLY A 250 4.41 28.52 5.57
CA GLY A 250 4.00 29.61 4.68
C GLY A 250 3.80 29.11 3.25
N PHE A 251 2.87 29.73 2.52
CA PHE A 251 2.59 29.42 1.12
C PHE A 251 2.83 30.62 0.24
N VAL A 252 3.40 30.38 -0.93
CA VAL A 252 3.46 31.37 -2.02
C VAL A 252 2.06 31.56 -2.57
N ILE A 253 1.58 32.80 -2.63
CA ILE A 253 0.27 33.17 -3.18
C ILE A 253 0.38 34.07 -4.43
N ASP A 254 1.57 34.62 -4.70
CA ASP A 254 1.89 35.32 -5.95
C ASP A 254 3.37 35.10 -6.28
N ASP A 255 3.67 34.87 -7.56
CA ASP A 255 5.01 34.58 -8.06
C ASP A 255 5.24 35.15 -9.46
N GLU A 256 6.31 35.96 -9.60
CA GLU A 256 6.85 36.36 -10.89
C GLU A 256 7.72 35.23 -11.49
N GLU A 257 7.10 34.39 -12.32
CA GLU A 257 7.75 33.27 -13.01
C GLU A 257 8.85 33.73 -13.96
N THR A 258 10.11 33.54 -13.54
CA THR A 258 11.32 33.93 -14.28
C THR A 258 12.41 32.88 -14.09
N PHE A 259 13.42 32.84 -14.94
CA PHE A 259 14.57 31.95 -14.74
C PHE A 259 15.88 32.63 -15.14
N SER A 260 17.00 32.07 -14.70
CA SER A 260 18.33 32.56 -15.03
C SER A 260 18.94 31.75 -16.16
N ARG A 261 19.20 32.41 -17.30
CA ARG A 261 19.85 31.79 -18.48
C ARG A 261 21.26 31.28 -18.18
N ASP A 262 22.01 31.99 -17.34
CA ASP A 262 23.37 31.61 -16.93
C ASP A 262 23.40 30.27 -16.16
N TRP A 263 22.30 29.95 -15.47
CA TRP A 263 22.17 28.71 -14.70
C TRP A 263 21.72 27.52 -15.53
N VAL A 264 21.20 27.72 -16.76
CA VAL A 264 20.70 26.63 -17.61
C VAL A 264 21.81 25.64 -17.93
N LYS A 265 22.94 26.10 -18.49
CA LYS A 265 24.09 25.23 -18.78
C LYS A 265 24.56 24.46 -17.56
N ARG A 266 24.70 25.15 -16.44
CA ARG A 266 25.23 24.58 -15.20
C ARG A 266 24.30 23.51 -14.64
N GLY A 267 23.03 23.85 -14.44
CA GLY A 267 22.05 22.93 -13.86
C GLY A 267 21.84 21.68 -14.72
N ILE A 268 21.85 21.82 -16.05
CA ILE A 268 21.74 20.69 -16.98
C ILE A 268 22.95 19.76 -16.86
N LEU A 269 24.17 20.29 -16.80
CA LEU A 269 25.37 19.47 -16.62
C LEU A 269 25.35 18.72 -15.27
N ASP A 270 24.90 19.39 -14.21
CA ASP A 270 24.76 18.77 -12.88
C ASP A 270 23.69 17.64 -12.90
N ALA A 271 22.55 17.85 -13.57
CA ALA A 271 21.53 16.81 -13.76
C ALA A 271 22.02 15.64 -14.63
N PHE A 272 22.86 15.90 -15.63
CA PHE A 272 23.50 14.86 -16.44
C PHE A 272 24.45 13.99 -15.60
N ASP A 273 25.22 14.58 -14.67
CA ASP A 273 26.11 13.83 -13.78
C ASP A 273 25.31 12.93 -12.83
N GLN A 274 24.12 13.35 -12.39
CA GLN A 274 23.23 12.51 -11.60
C GLN A 274 22.81 11.24 -12.36
N ALA A 275 22.62 11.32 -13.68
CA ALA A 275 22.21 10.20 -14.53
C ALA A 275 23.37 9.55 -15.32
N LYS A 276 24.62 9.70 -14.87
CA LYS A 276 25.80 9.18 -15.61
C LYS A 276 25.93 7.66 -15.61
N GLU A 277 25.42 7.00 -14.59
CA GLU A 277 25.46 5.54 -14.43
C GLU A 277 24.41 4.88 -15.30
N THR A 278 24.64 4.82 -16.62
CA THR A 278 23.69 4.25 -17.57
C THR A 278 24.38 3.52 -18.71
N VAL A 279 23.74 2.45 -19.16
CA VAL A 279 24.20 1.62 -20.28
C VAL A 279 23.85 2.23 -21.65
N ALA A 280 23.05 3.30 -21.68
CA ALA A 280 22.57 3.97 -22.89
C ALA A 280 23.02 5.44 -22.91
N PRO A 281 24.29 5.75 -23.23
CA PRO A 281 24.81 7.12 -23.17
C PRO A 281 24.12 8.12 -24.12
N GLY A 282 23.51 7.67 -25.22
CA GLY A 282 22.83 8.49 -26.21
C GLY A 282 21.41 8.93 -25.84
N VAL A 283 20.86 8.45 -24.71
CA VAL A 283 19.49 8.78 -24.26
C VAL A 283 19.49 9.14 -22.78
N ARG A 284 18.77 10.21 -22.39
CA ARG A 284 18.63 10.63 -20.99
C ARG A 284 17.18 10.94 -20.65
N LEU A 285 16.76 10.52 -19.46
CA LEU A 285 15.49 10.90 -18.85
C LEU A 285 15.73 11.89 -17.70
N MET A 286 15.17 13.07 -17.84
CA MET A 286 15.21 14.16 -16.88
C MET A 286 13.84 14.32 -16.24
N VAL A 287 13.69 13.79 -15.03
CA VAL A 287 12.41 13.72 -14.32
C VAL A 287 12.28 14.98 -13.47
N SER A 288 11.36 15.86 -13.87
CA SER A 288 11.21 17.21 -13.30
C SER A 288 10.04 17.29 -12.33
N GLY A 289 10.28 16.96 -11.07
CA GLY A 289 9.27 17.00 -10.01
C GLY A 289 9.83 16.61 -8.66
N THR A 290 9.02 16.84 -7.63
CA THR A 290 9.22 16.38 -6.26
C THR A 290 7.86 16.35 -5.55
N ASP A 291 7.86 16.12 -4.24
CA ASP A 291 6.69 16.11 -3.37
C ASP A 291 5.92 17.43 -3.51
N TYR A 292 4.68 17.34 -3.97
CA TYR A 292 3.78 18.48 -4.25
C TYR A 292 4.32 19.49 -5.27
N ALA A 293 5.21 19.10 -6.18
CA ALA A 293 5.64 19.97 -7.27
C ALA A 293 4.44 20.32 -8.19
N GLY A 294 4.37 21.59 -8.59
CA GLY A 294 3.32 22.11 -9.46
C GLY A 294 3.57 21.84 -10.96
N ALA A 295 2.87 22.60 -11.81
CA ALA A 295 2.95 22.46 -13.27
C ALA A 295 4.27 22.96 -13.89
N GLN A 296 5.13 23.70 -13.17
CA GLN A 296 6.44 24.15 -13.69
C GLN A 296 6.36 24.80 -15.09
N ARG A 297 5.53 25.85 -15.24
CA ARG A 297 5.20 26.49 -16.53
C ARG A 297 6.40 26.97 -17.34
N LEU A 298 7.53 27.25 -16.70
CA LEU A 298 8.79 27.66 -17.35
C LEU A 298 9.53 26.54 -18.10
N THR A 299 9.04 25.30 -18.05
CA THR A 299 9.77 24.13 -18.58
C THR A 299 10.09 24.26 -20.07
N THR A 300 9.14 24.72 -20.90
CA THR A 300 9.36 24.90 -22.34
C THR A 300 10.40 25.98 -22.64
N ASP A 301 10.37 27.10 -21.90
CA ASP A 301 11.35 28.18 -22.08
C ASP A 301 12.76 27.76 -21.67
N ILE A 302 12.88 26.96 -20.59
CA ILE A 302 14.15 26.39 -20.15
C ILE A 302 14.70 25.41 -21.21
N ILE A 303 13.83 24.60 -21.82
CA ILE A 303 14.20 23.68 -22.91
C ILE A 303 14.68 24.43 -24.15
N HIS A 304 14.03 25.54 -24.52
CA HIS A 304 14.49 26.39 -25.61
C HIS A 304 15.89 26.95 -25.35
N GLU A 305 16.10 27.52 -24.17
CA GLU A 305 17.43 28.03 -23.78
C GLU A 305 18.48 26.91 -23.74
N ALA A 306 18.11 25.70 -23.28
CA ALA A 306 18.99 24.55 -23.29
C ALA A 306 19.43 24.15 -24.72
N ASN A 307 18.48 24.08 -25.66
CA ASN A 307 18.78 23.76 -27.05
C ASN A 307 19.62 24.84 -27.76
N GLU A 308 19.57 26.09 -27.30
CA GLU A 308 20.48 27.16 -27.77
C GLU A 308 21.90 27.02 -27.20
N GLN A 309 22.05 26.49 -25.98
CA GLN A 309 23.33 26.41 -25.27
C GLN A 309 24.10 25.10 -25.50
N PHE A 310 23.45 24.05 -26.02
CA PHE A 310 24.03 22.72 -26.26
C PHE A 310 23.89 22.26 -27.72
N ASP A 311 25.01 22.11 -28.43
CA ASP A 311 25.03 21.65 -29.82
C ASP A 311 24.95 20.12 -29.94
N ASP A 312 25.38 19.39 -28.92
CA ASP A 312 25.53 17.93 -28.85
C ASP A 312 24.36 17.21 -28.18
N MET A 313 23.38 17.97 -27.68
CA MET A 313 22.17 17.46 -27.01
C MET A 313 20.92 18.01 -27.68
N GLU A 314 19.81 17.30 -27.52
CA GLU A 314 18.50 17.71 -28.00
C GLU A 314 17.47 17.48 -26.88
N PHE A 315 16.93 18.58 -26.35
CA PHE A 315 15.98 18.57 -25.23
C PHE A 315 14.56 18.75 -25.74
N ARG A 316 13.63 17.99 -25.18
CA ARG A 316 12.19 18.17 -25.38
C ARG A 316 11.37 17.56 -24.27
N ILE A 317 10.15 18.06 -24.10
CA ILE A 317 9.14 17.36 -23.32
C ILE A 317 8.78 16.08 -24.09
N GLY A 318 8.77 14.95 -23.40
CA GLY A 318 8.47 13.66 -24.01
C GLY A 318 7.88 12.67 -23.01
N THR A 319 7.29 11.61 -23.56
CA THR A 319 6.59 10.59 -22.77
C THR A 319 7.57 9.57 -22.18
N LEU A 320 7.13 8.84 -21.16
CA LEU A 320 7.92 7.73 -20.63
C LEU A 320 8.02 6.56 -21.63
N ASP A 321 6.96 6.30 -22.41
CA ASP A 321 6.98 5.28 -23.48
C ASP A 321 8.04 5.60 -24.54
N GLU A 322 8.17 6.88 -24.90
CA GLU A 322 9.19 7.35 -25.81
C GLU A 322 10.61 7.16 -25.26
N TYR A 323 10.83 7.45 -23.98
CA TYR A 323 12.11 7.18 -23.34
C TYR A 323 12.48 5.70 -23.42
N PHE A 324 11.57 4.78 -23.06
CA PHE A 324 11.84 3.34 -23.16
C PHE A 324 12.03 2.88 -24.62
N ALA A 325 11.31 3.45 -25.57
CA ALA A 325 11.50 3.15 -26.99
C ALA A 325 12.87 3.62 -27.53
N LEU A 326 13.42 4.71 -26.99
CA LEU A 326 14.78 5.16 -27.30
C LEU A 326 15.81 4.30 -26.58
N LEU A 327 15.57 3.95 -25.32
CA LEU A 327 16.45 3.10 -24.51
C LEU A 327 16.65 1.73 -25.18
N GLU A 328 15.58 1.07 -25.62
CA GLU A 328 15.62 -0.22 -26.32
C GLU A 328 16.45 -0.22 -27.61
N LYS A 329 16.64 0.94 -28.25
CA LYS A 329 17.47 1.04 -29.46
C LYS A 329 18.97 1.06 -29.15
N GLU A 330 19.34 1.31 -27.91
CA GLU A 330 20.74 1.47 -27.49
C GLU A 330 21.21 0.33 -26.59
N ILE A 331 20.30 -0.34 -25.88
CA ILE A 331 20.64 -1.45 -24.98
C ILE A 331 20.60 -2.81 -25.70
N ASP A 332 21.53 -3.69 -25.32
CA ASP A 332 21.41 -5.13 -25.55
C ASP A 332 20.98 -5.80 -24.24
N ARG A 333 19.73 -6.29 -24.20
CA ARG A 333 19.14 -6.92 -23.01
C ARG A 333 19.95 -8.12 -22.52
N ASP A 334 20.64 -8.85 -23.39
CA ASP A 334 21.41 -10.04 -23.01
C ASP A 334 22.71 -9.69 -22.26
N THR A 335 23.14 -8.43 -22.35
CA THR A 335 24.33 -7.91 -21.66
C THR A 335 23.99 -7.24 -20.32
N LEU A 336 22.70 -7.01 -20.05
CA LEU A 336 22.29 -6.35 -18.82
C LEU A 336 22.50 -7.26 -17.61
N ASN A 337 22.92 -6.62 -16.51
CA ASN A 337 23.00 -7.29 -15.23
C ASN A 337 21.61 -7.77 -14.78
N VAL A 338 21.56 -8.95 -14.15
CA VAL A 338 20.31 -9.53 -13.63
C VAL A 338 20.26 -9.36 -12.12
N VAL A 339 19.31 -8.56 -11.65
CA VAL A 339 19.04 -8.33 -10.23
C VAL A 339 17.90 -9.24 -9.80
N LYS A 340 18.15 -10.13 -8.82
CA LYS A 340 17.14 -11.09 -8.32
C LYS A 340 16.58 -10.68 -6.98
N GLY A 341 15.31 -10.97 -6.73
CA GLY A 341 14.69 -10.79 -5.41
C GLY A 341 14.21 -9.37 -5.13
N GLU A 342 14.09 -9.02 -3.85
CA GLU A 342 13.58 -7.71 -3.43
C GLU A 342 14.56 -6.58 -3.76
N LEU A 343 14.02 -5.39 -4.08
CA LEU A 343 14.79 -4.16 -4.26
C LEU A 343 14.71 -3.33 -2.97
N ARG A 344 15.35 -3.80 -1.91
CA ARG A 344 15.32 -3.20 -0.56
C ARG A 344 16.72 -3.16 0.07
N ASP A 345 17.70 -2.66 -0.67
CA ASP A 345 19.08 -2.65 -0.20
C ASP A 345 19.33 -1.47 0.75
N GLY A 346 20.03 -1.70 1.86
CA GLY A 346 20.49 -0.63 2.74
C GLY A 346 20.08 -0.79 4.20
N ARG A 347 20.47 0.19 5.03
CA ARG A 347 20.16 0.19 6.46
C ARG A 347 18.66 0.39 6.71
N GLY A 348 18.18 -0.02 7.89
CA GLY A 348 16.77 0.07 8.28
C GLY A 348 16.14 1.45 8.02
N GLY A 349 16.79 2.54 8.42
CA GLY A 349 16.29 3.90 8.16
C GLY A 349 16.26 4.28 6.67
N SER A 350 17.24 3.85 5.87
CA SER A 350 17.27 4.13 4.42
C SER A 350 16.25 3.32 3.60
N THR A 351 15.69 2.29 4.21
CA THR A 351 14.62 1.44 3.66
C THR A 351 13.35 1.58 4.50
N SER A 352 13.26 2.63 5.33
CA SER A 352 12.18 2.96 6.28
C SER A 352 11.57 1.75 7.00
N ALA A 353 12.38 0.75 7.36
CA ALA A 353 11.91 -0.45 8.05
C ALA A 353 11.25 -0.12 9.40
N ASN A 354 11.69 0.94 10.07
CA ASN A 354 11.13 1.38 11.34
C ASN A 354 9.72 1.99 11.23
N ALA A 355 9.31 2.49 10.05
CA ALA A 355 7.95 2.97 9.85
C ALA A 355 6.90 1.84 9.94
N LEU A 356 7.31 0.59 9.77
CA LEU A 356 6.46 -0.58 10.00
C LEU A 356 6.08 -0.75 11.48
N SER A 357 6.95 -0.30 12.41
CA SER A 357 6.67 -0.31 13.86
C SER A 357 5.89 0.91 14.36
N THR A 358 5.89 2.02 13.61
CA THR A 358 5.14 3.23 13.94
C THR A 358 3.63 2.96 13.96
N ARG A 359 2.94 3.42 15.02
CA ARG A 359 1.47 3.28 15.17
C ARG A 359 0.96 1.85 14.86
N MET A 360 1.53 0.84 15.52
CA MET A 360 1.25 -0.58 15.27
C MET A 360 -0.25 -0.93 15.24
N TYR A 361 -1.08 -0.21 16.01
CA TYR A 361 -2.54 -0.38 16.00
C TYR A 361 -3.16 -0.24 14.60
N LEU A 362 -2.62 0.64 13.73
CA LEU A 362 -3.07 0.77 12.34
C LEU A 362 -2.77 -0.49 11.52
N LYS A 363 -1.60 -1.11 11.71
CA LYS A 363 -1.22 -2.35 11.01
C LYS A 363 -2.07 -3.53 11.46
N THR A 364 -2.30 -3.66 12.77
CA THR A 364 -3.20 -4.68 13.33
C THR A 364 -4.63 -4.52 12.81
N LEU A 365 -5.16 -3.29 12.81
CA LEU A 365 -6.49 -2.99 12.30
C LEU A 365 -6.58 -3.22 10.79
N ASN A 366 -5.57 -2.83 10.02
CA ASN A 366 -5.50 -3.09 8.58
C ASN A 366 -5.50 -4.58 8.28
N LYS A 367 -4.76 -5.39 9.05
CA LYS A 367 -4.78 -6.84 8.86
C LYS A 367 -6.16 -7.43 9.17
N LYS A 368 -6.84 -6.94 10.20
CA LYS A 368 -8.23 -7.32 10.49
C LYS A 368 -9.16 -6.96 9.33
N ALA A 369 -9.11 -5.72 8.84
CA ALA A 369 -9.91 -5.23 7.72
C ALA A 369 -9.70 -6.07 6.45
N GLN A 370 -8.44 -6.35 6.09
CA GLN A 370 -8.09 -7.22 4.97
C GLN A 370 -8.63 -8.64 5.15
N ASN A 371 -8.45 -9.25 6.32
CA ASN A 371 -8.91 -10.62 6.57
C ASN A 371 -10.44 -10.74 6.44
N VAL A 372 -11.18 -9.82 7.06
CA VAL A 372 -12.65 -9.80 7.02
C VAL A 372 -13.15 -9.59 5.58
N LEU A 373 -12.60 -8.62 4.84
CA LEU A 373 -13.07 -8.35 3.48
C LEU A 373 -12.65 -9.45 2.48
N ILE A 374 -11.35 -9.79 2.45
CA ILE A 374 -10.72 -10.62 1.40
C ILE A 374 -10.86 -12.12 1.70
N ARG A 375 -10.76 -12.52 2.97
CA ARG A 375 -10.66 -13.95 3.35
C ARG A 375 -11.95 -14.50 3.95
N GLN A 376 -12.92 -13.65 4.30
CA GLN A 376 -14.19 -14.09 4.90
C GLN A 376 -15.39 -13.68 4.04
N ALA A 377 -15.59 -12.38 3.80
CA ALA A 377 -16.77 -11.87 3.11
C ALA A 377 -16.77 -12.17 1.60
N GLU A 378 -15.73 -11.76 0.86
CA GLU A 378 -15.67 -11.95 -0.60
C GLU A 378 -15.77 -13.41 -1.06
N PRO A 379 -15.02 -14.38 -0.46
CA PRO A 379 -15.07 -15.77 -0.92
C PRO A 379 -16.45 -16.38 -0.78
N LEU A 380 -17.11 -16.16 0.37
CA LEU A 380 -18.44 -16.70 0.64
C LEU A 380 -19.49 -16.02 -0.23
N ALA A 381 -19.46 -14.69 -0.37
CA ALA A 381 -20.38 -13.96 -1.23
C ALA A 381 -20.21 -14.35 -2.71
N SER A 382 -18.97 -14.62 -3.15
CA SER A 382 -18.69 -15.10 -4.50
C SER A 382 -19.24 -16.51 -4.73
N ALA A 383 -19.04 -17.43 -3.78
CA ALA A 383 -19.60 -18.77 -3.84
C ALA A 383 -21.13 -18.75 -3.91
N MET A 384 -21.78 -17.91 -3.09
CA MET A 384 -23.24 -17.72 -3.14
C MET A 384 -23.68 -17.14 -4.49
N GLY A 385 -22.91 -16.20 -5.04
CA GLY A 385 -23.14 -15.64 -6.37
C GLY A 385 -23.13 -16.70 -7.48
N MET A 386 -22.20 -17.67 -7.40
CA MET A 386 -22.10 -18.77 -8.37
C MET A 386 -23.31 -19.70 -8.36
N ILE A 387 -24.00 -19.84 -7.22
CA ILE A 387 -25.22 -20.66 -7.08
C ILE A 387 -26.52 -19.84 -7.17
N GLY A 388 -26.45 -18.61 -7.66
CA GLY A 388 -27.61 -17.79 -8.04
C GLY A 388 -28.00 -16.69 -7.04
N ALA A 389 -27.25 -16.49 -5.95
CA ALA A 389 -27.47 -15.33 -5.09
C ALA A 389 -26.98 -14.03 -5.74
N ARG A 390 -27.52 -12.89 -5.30
CA ARG A 390 -27.06 -11.59 -5.78
C ARG A 390 -25.73 -11.21 -5.11
N TYR A 391 -24.67 -11.03 -5.90
CA TYR A 391 -23.41 -10.50 -5.39
C TYR A 391 -23.56 -9.01 -4.98
N PRO A 392 -23.25 -8.63 -3.73
CA PRO A 392 -23.46 -7.28 -3.21
C PRO A 392 -22.35 -6.31 -3.66
N LYS A 393 -22.18 -6.13 -4.97
CA LYS A 393 -21.06 -5.38 -5.57
C LYS A 393 -20.84 -3.98 -4.97
N GLY A 394 -21.91 -3.20 -4.80
CA GLY A 394 -21.80 -1.82 -4.31
C GLY A 394 -21.17 -1.71 -2.91
N PHE A 395 -21.48 -2.65 -2.02
CA PHE A 395 -20.87 -2.67 -0.68
C PHE A 395 -19.40 -3.07 -0.74
N PHE A 396 -19.04 -4.07 -1.55
CA PHE A 396 -17.64 -4.44 -1.77
C PHE A 396 -16.85 -3.29 -2.39
N ASP A 397 -17.41 -2.60 -3.38
CA ASP A 397 -16.77 -1.42 -3.98
C ASP A 397 -16.49 -0.34 -2.92
N THR A 398 -17.44 -0.07 -2.01
CA THR A 398 -17.24 0.87 -0.90
C THR A 398 -16.17 0.39 0.09
N GLY A 399 -16.18 -0.89 0.47
CA GLY A 399 -15.17 -1.46 1.35
C GLY A 399 -13.76 -1.37 0.76
N TRP A 400 -13.61 -1.73 -0.52
CA TRP A 400 -12.34 -1.59 -1.23
C TRP A 400 -11.89 -0.14 -1.38
N GLU A 401 -12.81 0.78 -1.63
CA GLU A 401 -12.52 2.21 -1.73
C GLU A 401 -11.90 2.77 -0.44
N TYR A 402 -12.50 2.43 0.71
CA TYR A 402 -11.93 2.79 2.01
C TYR A 402 -10.55 2.16 2.22
N LEU A 403 -10.41 0.88 1.86
CA LEU A 403 -9.16 0.14 2.02
C LEU A 403 -8.03 0.75 1.17
N PHE A 404 -8.27 1.00 -0.13
CA PHE A 404 -7.30 1.61 -1.03
C PHE A 404 -6.86 3.00 -0.56
N LYS A 405 -7.80 3.81 -0.08
CA LYS A 405 -7.51 5.15 0.41
C LYS A 405 -6.72 5.13 1.72
N SER A 406 -6.83 4.08 2.53
CA SER A 406 -6.01 3.88 3.73
C SER A 406 -4.60 3.36 3.44
N HIS A 407 -4.35 2.83 2.25
CA HIS A 407 -3.11 2.17 1.86
C HIS A 407 -1.96 3.03 1.30
N PRO A 408 -2.11 4.34 0.97
CA PRO A 408 -0.97 5.15 0.57
C PRO A 408 0.16 5.03 1.61
N HIS A 409 1.40 5.03 1.13
CA HIS A 409 2.55 4.63 1.93
C HIS A 409 2.72 5.45 3.21
N ASP A 410 2.53 6.76 3.19
CA ASP A 410 2.59 7.56 4.42
C ASP A 410 1.41 7.28 5.36
N SER A 411 0.23 7.06 4.79
CA SER A 411 -1.03 6.84 5.53
C SER A 411 -1.00 5.54 6.33
N ILE A 412 -0.79 4.40 5.67
CA ILE A 412 -0.84 3.09 6.35
C ILE A 412 0.29 2.91 7.34
N ASN A 413 1.42 3.56 7.07
CA ASN A 413 2.54 3.53 7.99
C ASN A 413 2.37 4.46 9.18
N GLY A 414 1.43 5.41 9.12
CA GLY A 414 1.14 6.32 10.22
C GLY A 414 2.28 7.31 10.47
N VAL A 415 3.07 7.61 9.44
CA VAL A 415 4.19 8.56 9.48
C VAL A 415 3.75 10.00 9.20
N THR A 416 2.58 10.33 9.74
CA THR A 416 1.82 11.55 9.47
C THR A 416 1.37 12.19 10.80
N GLN A 417 0.71 13.35 10.70
CA GLN A 417 0.06 13.97 11.87
C GLN A 417 -1.08 13.08 12.39
N ASP A 418 -1.45 13.26 13.66
CA ASP A 418 -2.50 12.50 14.34
C ASP A 418 -3.83 12.54 13.58
N LYS A 419 -4.21 13.72 13.07
CA LYS A 419 -5.45 13.88 12.29
C LYS A 419 -5.55 12.93 11.10
N THR A 420 -4.44 12.68 10.42
CA THR A 420 -4.37 11.75 9.28
C THR A 420 -4.44 10.30 9.76
N ALA A 421 -3.77 9.97 10.87
CA ALA A 421 -3.84 8.64 11.47
C ALA A 421 -5.28 8.30 11.94
N ASP A 422 -5.99 9.27 12.52
CA ASP A 422 -7.40 9.12 12.91
C ASP A 422 -8.30 8.84 11.70
N ASP A 423 -8.06 9.52 10.57
CA ASP A 423 -8.80 9.30 9.32
C ASP A 423 -8.51 7.91 8.73
N VAL A 424 -7.27 7.43 8.81
CA VAL A 424 -6.91 6.05 8.40
C VAL A 424 -7.63 5.04 9.31
N GLU A 425 -7.58 5.23 10.62
CA GLU A 425 -8.25 4.36 11.58
C GLU A 425 -9.76 4.30 11.33
N HIS A 426 -10.40 5.44 11.10
CA HIS A 426 -11.82 5.52 10.77
C HIS A 426 -12.15 4.72 9.51
N ARG A 427 -11.42 4.93 8.41
CA ARG A 427 -11.63 4.20 7.16
C ARG A 427 -11.47 2.69 7.35
N LEU A 428 -10.44 2.26 8.08
CA LEU A 428 -10.24 0.82 8.35
C LEU A 428 -11.35 0.23 9.21
N LYS A 429 -11.89 0.97 10.20
CA LYS A 429 -13.08 0.55 10.97
C LYS A 429 -14.30 0.38 10.07
N GLN A 430 -14.50 1.26 9.09
CA GLN A 430 -15.56 1.12 8.10
C GLN A 430 -15.39 -0.14 7.24
N VAL A 431 -14.17 -0.50 6.85
CA VAL A 431 -13.92 -1.76 6.13
C VAL A 431 -14.29 -2.98 6.97
N VAL A 432 -13.92 -3.00 8.25
CA VAL A 432 -14.27 -4.09 9.18
C VAL A 432 -15.79 -4.21 9.29
N GLU A 433 -16.48 -3.11 9.56
CA GLU A 433 -17.95 -3.10 9.69
C GLU A 433 -18.66 -3.58 8.41
N ILE A 434 -18.28 -3.04 7.26
CA ILE A 434 -18.85 -3.45 5.97
C ILE A 434 -18.59 -4.94 5.71
N GLY A 435 -17.36 -5.41 5.95
CA GLY A 435 -17.02 -6.79 5.70
C GLY A 435 -17.70 -7.76 6.67
N ASP A 436 -17.88 -7.40 7.95
CA ASP A 436 -18.63 -8.20 8.92
C ASP A 436 -20.10 -8.34 8.47
N VAL A 437 -20.75 -7.24 8.06
CA VAL A 437 -22.12 -7.23 7.52
C VAL A 437 -22.23 -8.09 6.25
N LEU A 438 -21.26 -8.00 5.34
CA LEU A 438 -21.26 -8.79 4.11
C LEU A 438 -21.01 -10.27 4.37
N HIS A 439 -20.13 -10.60 5.31
CA HIS A 439 -19.88 -11.97 5.73
C HIS A 439 -21.13 -12.56 6.37
N GLU A 440 -21.77 -11.88 7.31
CA GLU A 440 -23.03 -12.30 7.93
C GLU A 440 -24.12 -12.56 6.87
N ARG A 441 -24.30 -11.63 5.94
CA ARG A 441 -25.28 -11.77 4.85
C ARG A 441 -24.99 -12.97 3.96
N ALA A 442 -23.72 -13.19 3.60
CA ALA A 442 -23.32 -14.31 2.77
C ALA A 442 -23.51 -15.65 3.51
N THR A 443 -23.24 -15.69 4.81
CA THR A 443 -23.52 -16.84 5.68
C THR A 443 -25.02 -17.11 5.78
N ALA A 444 -25.85 -16.08 5.96
CA ALA A 444 -27.30 -16.24 5.98
C ALA A 444 -27.85 -16.80 4.66
N GLU A 445 -27.30 -16.36 3.52
CA GLU A 445 -27.67 -16.90 2.21
C GLU A 445 -27.24 -18.37 2.04
N LEU A 446 -26.08 -18.75 2.57
CA LEU A 446 -25.67 -20.15 2.63
C LEU A 446 -26.68 -20.97 3.45
N VAL A 447 -26.98 -20.54 4.68
CA VAL A 447 -27.89 -21.25 5.59
C VAL A 447 -29.27 -21.48 4.96
N ARG A 448 -29.81 -20.50 4.23
CA ARG A 448 -31.09 -20.63 3.51
C ARG A 448 -31.13 -21.75 2.47
N ARG A 449 -29.97 -22.23 2.03
CA ARG A 449 -29.80 -23.22 0.95
C ARG A 449 -29.35 -24.58 1.45
N ILE A 450 -29.03 -24.69 2.74
CA ILE A 450 -28.70 -25.98 3.35
C ILE A 450 -29.97 -26.82 3.42
N ASP A 451 -29.87 -28.08 3.01
CA ASP A 451 -30.92 -29.06 3.27
C ASP A 451 -30.92 -29.42 4.76
N LEU A 452 -31.97 -29.01 5.46
CA LEU A 452 -32.14 -29.25 6.90
C LEU A 452 -33.22 -30.29 7.18
N SER A 453 -33.66 -31.05 6.17
CA SER A 453 -34.76 -32.01 6.29
C SER A 453 -34.47 -33.20 7.23
N SER A 454 -33.21 -33.42 7.60
CA SER A 454 -32.77 -34.41 8.59
C SER A 454 -32.92 -33.94 10.05
N PHE A 455 -33.23 -32.67 10.29
CA PHE A 455 -33.34 -32.08 11.64
C PHE A 455 -34.80 -31.79 12.02
N ASP A 456 -35.08 -31.74 13.32
CA ASP A 456 -36.41 -31.43 13.84
C ASP A 456 -36.63 -29.90 13.95
N ASP A 457 -37.89 -29.46 13.87
CA ASP A 457 -38.27 -28.03 13.92
C ASP A 457 -37.81 -27.29 15.20
N ASN A 458 -37.55 -28.01 16.29
CA ASN A 458 -37.12 -27.43 17.57
C ASN A 458 -35.61 -27.55 17.80
N ASP A 459 -34.86 -28.07 16.83
CA ASP A 459 -33.42 -28.23 16.97
C ASP A 459 -32.68 -26.88 16.92
N VAL A 460 -31.66 -26.75 17.77
CA VAL A 460 -30.74 -25.62 17.74
C VAL A 460 -29.52 -26.02 16.92
N LEU A 461 -29.39 -25.46 15.72
CA LEU A 461 -28.33 -25.81 14.78
C LEU A 461 -27.18 -24.81 14.81
N LEU A 462 -25.96 -25.31 14.62
CA LEU A 462 -24.73 -24.56 14.47
C LEU A 462 -24.17 -24.85 13.08
N VAL A 463 -24.14 -23.83 12.23
CA VAL A 463 -23.50 -23.93 10.91
C VAL A 463 -22.10 -23.36 11.00
N VAL A 464 -21.10 -24.22 10.87
CA VAL A 464 -19.69 -23.84 10.92
C VAL A 464 -19.17 -23.72 9.50
N THR A 465 -18.79 -22.52 9.08
CA THR A 465 -18.29 -22.25 7.72
C THR A 465 -16.78 -22.08 7.71
N ASN A 466 -16.12 -22.62 6.69
CA ASN A 466 -14.70 -22.42 6.44
C ASN A 466 -14.50 -21.69 5.11
N SER A 467 -14.12 -20.41 5.18
CA SER A 467 -13.82 -19.59 4.01
C SER A 467 -12.38 -19.75 3.47
N CYS A 468 -11.58 -20.65 4.07
CA CYS A 468 -10.22 -20.92 3.61
C CYS A 468 -10.22 -21.92 2.45
N ALA A 469 -9.23 -21.79 1.55
CA ALA A 469 -9.00 -22.72 0.43
C ALA A 469 -8.42 -24.09 0.83
N ARG A 470 -8.46 -24.44 2.12
CA ARG A 470 -7.99 -25.73 2.65
C ARG A 470 -8.91 -26.20 3.79
N PRO A 471 -9.02 -27.52 4.04
CA PRO A 471 -9.70 -28.01 5.23
C PRO A 471 -9.08 -27.41 6.50
N HIS A 472 -9.92 -27.12 7.48
CA HIS A 472 -9.49 -26.47 8.71
C HIS A 472 -10.27 -26.99 9.92
N ARG A 473 -9.52 -27.33 10.98
CA ARG A 473 -10.03 -27.60 12.32
C ARG A 473 -9.60 -26.46 13.23
N ALA A 474 -10.55 -25.93 13.99
CA ALA A 474 -10.34 -24.86 14.94
C ALA A 474 -11.06 -25.13 16.26
N LEU A 475 -10.49 -24.61 17.35
CA LEU A 475 -11.21 -24.40 18.60
C LEU A 475 -11.93 -23.06 18.51
N ALA A 476 -13.25 -23.10 18.38
CA ALA A 476 -14.08 -21.92 18.17
C ALA A 476 -14.81 -21.56 19.46
N ARG A 477 -14.66 -20.31 19.91
CA ARG A 477 -15.53 -19.78 20.97
C ARG A 477 -16.91 -19.49 20.38
N ILE A 478 -17.89 -20.30 20.77
CA ILE A 478 -19.28 -20.20 20.30
C ILE A 478 -20.19 -19.64 21.38
N THR A 479 -21.31 -19.09 20.93
CA THR A 479 -22.43 -18.69 21.77
C THR A 479 -23.68 -19.39 21.27
N VAL A 480 -24.38 -20.10 22.17
CA VAL A 480 -25.60 -20.84 21.87
C VAL A 480 -26.71 -20.34 22.77
N ASP A 481 -27.85 -19.97 22.17
CA ASP A 481 -29.02 -19.47 22.88
C ASP A 481 -30.11 -20.53 22.90
N PHE A 482 -30.51 -21.00 24.08
CA PHE A 482 -31.69 -21.84 24.27
C PHE A 482 -32.85 -21.01 24.83
N PRO A 483 -34.12 -21.31 24.48
CA PRO A 483 -35.26 -20.62 25.06
C PRO A 483 -35.24 -20.72 26.60
N GLN A 484 -35.37 -19.58 27.28
CA GLN A 484 -35.25 -19.50 28.74
C GLN A 484 -36.21 -20.45 29.49
N ARG A 485 -37.38 -20.73 28.88
CA ARG A 485 -38.40 -21.65 29.39
C ARG A 485 -37.94 -23.11 29.49
N GLU A 486 -36.91 -23.49 28.75
CA GLU A 486 -36.39 -24.87 28.76
C GLU A 486 -35.46 -25.14 29.93
N GLY A 487 -34.94 -24.08 30.56
CA GLY A 487 -34.05 -24.18 31.72
C GLY A 487 -32.80 -24.98 31.41
N VAL A 488 -32.18 -24.79 30.24
CA VAL A 488 -30.99 -25.52 29.84
C VAL A 488 -29.80 -25.09 30.70
N TRP A 489 -29.13 -26.06 31.33
CA TRP A 489 -27.94 -25.83 32.17
C TRP A 489 -26.64 -26.05 31.39
N ASP A 490 -26.59 -27.12 30.60
CA ASP A 490 -25.48 -27.45 29.68
C ASP A 490 -26.02 -28.12 28.40
N PHE A 491 -25.14 -28.36 27.43
CA PHE A 491 -25.50 -28.92 26.14
C PHE A 491 -24.34 -29.73 25.54
N THR A 492 -24.65 -30.71 24.71
CA THR A 492 -23.66 -31.39 23.87
C THR A 492 -23.82 -30.94 22.41
N VAL A 493 -22.81 -31.19 21.59
CA VAL A 493 -22.88 -30.90 20.15
C VAL A 493 -22.70 -32.21 19.38
N ILE A 494 -23.59 -32.48 18.43
CA ILE A 494 -23.53 -33.67 17.57
C ILE A 494 -23.64 -33.29 16.09
N ASP A 495 -23.17 -34.16 15.19
CA ASP A 495 -23.53 -34.09 13.76
C ASP A 495 -24.84 -34.84 13.45
N ASP A 496 -25.20 -34.90 12.17
CA ASP A 496 -26.38 -35.62 11.65
C ASP A 496 -26.26 -37.15 11.74
N GLU A 497 -25.03 -37.68 11.87
CA GLU A 497 -24.75 -39.09 12.16
C GLU A 497 -24.80 -39.42 13.67
N GLY A 498 -24.98 -38.42 14.54
CA GLY A 498 -25.01 -38.56 15.99
C GLY A 498 -23.64 -38.62 16.65
N ARG A 499 -22.57 -38.26 15.94
CA ARG A 499 -21.21 -38.18 16.46
C ARG A 499 -21.06 -36.97 17.37
N GLU A 500 -20.54 -37.17 18.58
CA GLU A 500 -20.31 -36.09 19.53
C GLU A 500 -19.05 -35.27 19.20
N TYR A 501 -19.17 -33.95 19.40
CA TYR A 501 -18.10 -32.97 19.27
C TYR A 501 -17.70 -32.45 20.65
N ALA A 502 -16.41 -32.19 20.83
CA ALA A 502 -15.89 -31.71 22.12
C ALA A 502 -16.32 -30.26 22.37
N VAL A 503 -16.91 -30.03 23.55
CA VAL A 503 -17.39 -28.71 23.98
C VAL A 503 -16.97 -28.43 25.42
N GLN A 504 -16.32 -27.29 25.63
CA GLN A 504 -16.00 -26.74 26.94
C GLN A 504 -16.98 -25.63 27.32
N HIS A 505 -17.79 -25.81 28.36
CA HIS A 505 -18.65 -24.75 28.85
C HIS A 505 -17.87 -23.72 29.68
N LEU A 506 -17.95 -22.45 29.27
CA LEU A 506 -17.27 -21.35 29.95
C LEU A 506 -18.22 -20.55 30.85
N SER A 507 -19.41 -20.22 30.33
CA SER A 507 -20.40 -19.46 31.13
C SER A 507 -21.82 -19.65 30.60
N ARG A 508 -22.79 -19.37 31.47
CA ARG A 508 -24.22 -19.30 31.15
C ARG A 508 -24.78 -18.00 31.70
N GLN A 509 -25.52 -17.26 30.89
CA GLN A 509 -26.12 -15.97 31.26
C GLN A 509 -27.55 -15.88 30.75
N GLU A 510 -28.43 -15.31 31.57
CA GLU A 510 -29.78 -14.97 31.12
C GLU A 510 -29.73 -13.68 30.30
N ARG A 511 -30.27 -13.71 29.09
CA ARG A 511 -30.26 -12.57 28.17
C ARG A 511 -31.61 -12.38 27.51
N VAL A 512 -31.86 -11.15 27.08
CA VAL A 512 -32.93 -10.83 26.15
C VAL A 512 -32.25 -10.49 24.83
N VAL A 513 -32.50 -11.31 23.81
CA VAL A 513 -32.07 -11.03 22.44
C VAL A 513 -33.25 -10.50 21.65
N THR A 514 -33.00 -9.71 20.62
CA THR A 514 -34.07 -9.14 19.79
C THR A 514 -33.92 -9.62 18.36
N TYR A 515 -34.98 -10.19 17.80
CA TYR A 515 -35.04 -10.53 16.38
C TYR A 515 -35.71 -9.40 15.63
N HIS A 516 -35.01 -8.88 14.62
CA HIS A 516 -35.55 -7.90 13.70
C HIS A 516 -36.32 -8.62 12.59
N ASP A 517 -37.52 -8.14 12.31
CA ASP A 517 -38.37 -8.57 11.22
C ASP A 517 -38.60 -7.34 10.34
N GLU A 518 -38.47 -7.49 9.01
CA GLU A 518 -38.48 -6.33 8.09
C GLU A 518 -39.84 -5.61 8.06
N ASP A 519 -40.94 -6.32 8.35
CA ASP A 519 -42.30 -5.80 8.28
C ASP A 519 -42.83 -5.33 9.65
N THR A 520 -42.06 -5.54 10.73
CA THR A 520 -42.52 -5.28 12.10
C THR A 520 -41.41 -4.71 13.00
N ARG A 521 -41.70 -4.50 14.30
CA ARG A 521 -40.69 -4.05 15.27
C ARG A 521 -39.87 -5.24 15.79
N PRO A 522 -38.64 -5.03 16.26
CA PRO A 522 -37.88 -6.09 16.90
C PRO A 522 -38.63 -6.72 18.09
N PHE A 523 -38.71 -8.06 18.11
CA PHE A 523 -39.37 -8.81 19.19
C PHE A 523 -38.33 -9.36 20.19
N PRO A 524 -38.56 -9.19 21.51
CA PRO A 524 -37.68 -9.76 22.52
C PRO A 524 -37.87 -11.28 22.63
N HIS A 525 -36.78 -12.02 22.63
CA HIS A 525 -36.72 -13.44 22.96
C HIS A 525 -35.84 -13.61 24.21
N TYR A 526 -36.43 -14.20 25.25
CA TYR A 526 -35.74 -14.50 26.50
C TYR A 526 -34.99 -15.82 26.35
N VAL A 527 -33.67 -15.78 26.53
CA VAL A 527 -32.78 -16.92 26.28
C VAL A 527 -31.83 -17.16 27.43
N ASP A 528 -31.44 -18.42 27.57
CA ASP A 528 -30.25 -18.82 28.31
C ASP A 528 -29.10 -18.93 27.34
N ARG A 529 -28.18 -17.96 27.42
CA ARG A 529 -27.00 -17.86 26.56
C ARG A 529 -25.86 -18.63 27.16
N HIS A 530 -25.39 -19.64 26.46
CA HIS A 530 -24.21 -20.42 26.82
C HIS A 530 -23.02 -19.98 25.98
N VAL A 531 -21.89 -19.71 26.62
CA VAL A 531 -20.61 -19.47 25.96
C VAL A 531 -19.76 -20.71 26.16
N ALA A 532 -19.23 -21.26 25.07
CA ALA A 532 -18.44 -22.48 25.08
C ALA A 532 -17.29 -22.44 24.07
N ILE A 533 -16.26 -23.26 24.26
CA ILE A 533 -15.28 -23.59 23.23
C ILE A 533 -15.73 -24.88 22.54
N LEU A 534 -15.91 -24.85 21.23
CA LEU A 534 -16.24 -26.00 20.40
C LEU A 534 -15.02 -26.40 19.59
N ASP A 535 -14.63 -27.67 19.66
CA ASP A 535 -13.79 -28.24 18.63
C ASP A 535 -14.62 -28.49 17.38
N THR A 536 -14.34 -27.75 16.32
CA THR A 536 -15.14 -27.78 15.08
C THR A 536 -14.98 -29.07 14.27
N GLY A 537 -14.05 -29.96 14.64
CA GLY A 537 -13.62 -31.04 13.76
C GLY A 537 -13.01 -30.48 12.47
N GLU A 538 -12.78 -31.32 11.47
CA GLU A 538 -12.28 -30.84 10.18
C GLU A 538 -13.43 -30.31 9.31
N VAL A 539 -13.40 -29.02 8.99
CA VAL A 539 -14.36 -28.39 8.08
C VAL A 539 -13.75 -28.29 6.67
N PRO A 540 -14.43 -28.77 5.61
CA PRO A 540 -13.90 -28.76 4.25
C PRO A 540 -13.48 -27.37 3.75
N ALA A 541 -12.53 -27.32 2.81
CA ALA A 541 -12.11 -26.09 2.14
C ALA A 541 -13.30 -25.40 1.45
N LEU A 542 -13.47 -24.08 1.67
CA LEU A 542 -14.59 -23.29 1.14
C LEU A 542 -15.96 -23.95 1.41
N GLY A 543 -16.06 -24.72 2.49
CA GLY A 543 -17.21 -25.55 2.82
C GLY A 543 -17.84 -25.18 4.16
N TYR A 544 -18.76 -26.03 4.60
CA TYR A 544 -19.41 -25.91 5.90
C TYR A 544 -19.70 -27.29 6.49
N THR A 545 -19.99 -27.31 7.79
CA THR A 545 -20.63 -28.45 8.47
C THR A 545 -21.83 -27.94 9.28
N VAL A 546 -22.82 -28.81 9.48
CA VAL A 546 -24.02 -28.52 10.28
C VAL A 546 -23.97 -29.41 11.51
N LEU A 547 -24.00 -28.78 12.66
CA LEU A 547 -24.01 -29.45 13.95
C LEU A 547 -25.30 -29.10 14.69
N LYS A 548 -25.70 -29.96 15.62
CA LYS A 548 -26.87 -29.78 16.49
C LYS A 548 -26.41 -29.63 17.93
N ALA A 549 -26.84 -28.54 18.57
CA ALA A 549 -26.67 -28.35 20.00
C ALA A 549 -27.84 -29.01 20.74
N VAL A 550 -27.56 -30.10 21.45
CA VAL A 550 -28.54 -30.91 22.17
C VAL A 550 -28.58 -30.47 23.64
N PRO A 551 -29.74 -30.01 24.16
CA PRO A 551 -29.89 -29.70 25.58
C PRO A 551 -29.51 -30.89 26.46
N GLY A 552 -28.59 -30.67 27.39
CA GLY A 552 -28.18 -31.65 28.38
C GLY A 552 -29.04 -31.55 29.64
N ARG A 553 -28.39 -31.25 30.77
CA ARG A 553 -29.07 -31.05 32.06
C ARG A 553 -29.99 -29.84 31.97
N ARG A 554 -31.15 -29.96 32.62
CA ARG A 554 -32.10 -28.87 32.82
C ARG A 554 -32.20 -28.55 34.29
N PHE A 555 -32.51 -27.31 34.62
CA PHE A 555 -32.70 -26.86 36.00
C PHE A 555 -34.05 -26.18 36.18
N GLU A 556 -34.63 -26.37 37.36
CA GLU A 556 -35.85 -25.67 37.75
C GLU A 556 -35.51 -24.31 38.39
N ARG A 557 -35.68 -23.26 37.60
CA ARG A 557 -35.38 -21.87 37.96
C ARG A 557 -36.04 -21.35 39.24
N ARG A 558 -37.14 -21.97 39.69
CA ARG A 558 -37.90 -21.56 40.88
C ARG A 558 -37.52 -22.31 42.16
N SER A 559 -36.72 -23.37 42.06
CA SER A 559 -36.50 -24.34 43.16
C SER A 559 -35.03 -24.71 43.37
N GLU A 560 -34.16 -24.56 42.37
CA GLU A 560 -32.72 -24.78 42.53
C GLU A 560 -31.97 -23.55 43.05
N TRP A 561 -31.33 -23.71 44.22
CA TRP A 561 -30.53 -22.68 44.89
C TRP A 561 -29.02 -22.92 44.79
N SER A 562 -28.59 -24.08 44.25
CA SER A 562 -27.20 -24.50 44.23
C SER A 562 -26.73 -24.71 42.78
N PRO A 563 -25.70 -23.99 42.30
CA PRO A 563 -25.21 -24.15 40.95
C PRO A 563 -24.58 -25.55 40.76
N HIS A 564 -24.91 -26.22 39.65
CA HIS A 564 -24.26 -27.46 39.26
C HIS A 564 -22.89 -27.16 38.65
N SER A 565 -21.81 -27.66 39.25
CA SER A 565 -20.50 -27.60 38.61
C SER A 565 -20.53 -28.41 37.31
N PRO A 566 -20.08 -27.85 36.18
CA PRO A 566 -19.91 -28.62 34.96
C PRO A 566 -18.82 -29.68 35.17
N ASN A 567 -19.05 -30.91 34.69
CA ASN A 567 -18.01 -31.91 34.57
C ASN A 567 -17.28 -31.64 33.24
N ALA A 568 -15.95 -31.57 33.25
CA ALA A 568 -15.19 -31.57 32.01
C ALA A 568 -15.38 -32.93 31.31
N THR A 569 -15.75 -32.92 30.03
CA THR A 569 -16.03 -34.13 29.24
C THR A 569 -14.81 -34.63 28.46
N PHE A 570 -13.64 -34.01 28.62
CA PHE A 570 -12.44 -34.28 27.82
C PHE A 570 -11.14 -34.02 28.61
N ASP A 571 -10.01 -34.51 28.06
CA ASP A 571 -8.69 -34.37 28.64
C ASP A 571 -8.22 -32.90 28.63
N THR A 572 -7.88 -32.38 29.81
CA THR A 572 -7.31 -31.03 29.95
C THR A 572 -5.88 -31.00 29.45
N ILE A 573 -5.48 -29.96 28.72
CA ILE A 573 -4.08 -29.80 28.30
C ILE A 573 -3.18 -29.33 29.45
N SER A 574 -3.77 -28.74 30.49
CA SER A 574 -3.01 -28.36 31.68
C SER A 574 -2.57 -29.58 32.49
N ARG A 575 -1.26 -29.73 32.72
CA ARG A 575 -0.67 -30.74 33.61
C ARG A 575 -0.46 -30.21 35.03
N CYS A 576 -0.18 -28.91 35.14
CA CYS A 576 -0.13 -28.16 36.39
C CYS A 576 -0.32 -26.67 36.09
N HIS A 577 -0.33 -25.83 37.12
CA HIS A 577 -0.62 -24.39 37.01
C HIS A 577 0.29 -23.60 36.04
N ASN A 578 1.44 -24.15 35.64
CA ASN A 578 2.40 -23.51 34.74
C ASN A 578 2.87 -24.41 33.58
N THR A 579 2.24 -25.57 33.35
CA THR A 579 2.62 -26.47 32.25
C THR A 579 1.41 -26.91 31.46
N LEU A 580 1.46 -26.65 30.14
CA LEU A 580 0.49 -27.10 29.15
C LEU A 580 1.14 -28.19 28.28
N GLU A 581 0.41 -29.26 28.00
CA GLU A 581 0.91 -30.40 27.26
C GLU A 581 -0.17 -31.06 26.40
N ASN A 582 0.10 -31.20 25.11
CA ASN A 582 -0.70 -32.00 24.18
C ASN A 582 0.18 -33.05 23.47
N GLU A 583 -0.32 -33.71 22.44
CA GLU A 583 0.41 -34.74 21.67
C GLU A 583 1.62 -34.18 20.89
N PHE A 584 1.67 -32.87 20.65
CA PHE A 584 2.72 -32.22 19.85
C PHE A 584 3.75 -31.48 20.70
N LEU A 585 3.30 -30.74 21.70
CA LEU A 585 4.10 -29.76 22.42
C LEU A 585 3.95 -29.94 23.93
N THR A 586 5.04 -29.67 24.64
CA THR A 586 5.00 -29.33 26.08
C THR A 586 5.49 -27.90 26.23
N VAL A 587 4.72 -27.06 26.90
CA VAL A 587 5.05 -25.66 27.20
C VAL A 587 5.06 -25.47 28.71
N THR A 588 6.20 -25.06 29.27
CA THR A 588 6.35 -24.78 30.70
C THR A 588 6.68 -23.30 30.88
N VAL A 589 5.85 -22.59 31.64
CA VAL A 589 6.05 -21.18 31.99
C VAL A 589 6.97 -21.10 33.20
N ASN A 590 8.09 -20.38 33.02
CA ASN A 590 9.12 -20.15 34.02
C ASN A 590 8.67 -19.06 35.01
N PRO A 591 9.22 -19.01 36.24
CA PRO A 591 8.86 -18.00 37.24
C PRO A 591 9.09 -16.54 36.82
N ASP A 592 9.89 -16.30 35.76
CA ASP A 592 10.13 -14.97 35.20
C ASP A 592 9.21 -14.60 34.02
N GLY A 593 8.24 -15.46 33.72
CA GLY A 593 7.26 -15.25 32.65
C GLY A 593 7.74 -15.68 31.26
N THR A 594 9.01 -16.07 31.11
CA THR A 594 9.46 -16.76 29.89
C THR A 594 8.85 -18.17 29.82
N PHE A 595 8.86 -18.81 28.65
CA PHE A 595 8.47 -20.21 28.56
C PHE A 595 9.49 -21.07 27.82
N ASP A 596 9.52 -22.33 28.21
CA ASP A 596 10.26 -23.39 27.55
C ASP A 596 9.28 -24.24 26.73
N LEU A 597 9.63 -24.49 25.47
CA LEU A 597 8.83 -25.26 24.52
C LEU A 597 9.60 -26.49 24.06
N ALA A 598 9.02 -27.67 24.25
CA ALA A 598 9.53 -28.94 23.72
C ALA A 598 8.59 -29.45 22.62
N ASP A 599 9.12 -29.67 21.41
CA ASP A 599 8.41 -30.32 20.31
C ASP A 599 8.63 -31.83 20.38
N LYS A 600 7.57 -32.56 20.72
CA LYS A 600 7.60 -34.02 20.90
C LYS A 600 7.81 -34.78 19.60
N ARG A 601 7.52 -34.16 18.45
CA ARG A 601 7.67 -34.80 17.13
C ARG A 601 9.13 -34.82 16.68
N THR A 602 9.85 -33.75 16.99
CA THR A 602 11.25 -33.57 16.58
C THR A 602 12.24 -33.86 17.70
N GLY A 603 11.79 -33.83 18.95
CA GLY A 603 12.63 -33.90 20.15
C GLY A 603 13.39 -32.59 20.44
N ALA A 604 13.12 -31.52 19.69
CA ALA A 604 13.76 -30.23 19.88
C ALA A 604 13.17 -29.49 21.09
N SER A 605 14.02 -28.78 21.84
CA SER A 605 13.62 -27.93 22.95
C SER A 605 14.17 -26.52 22.77
N TYR A 606 13.35 -25.53 23.10
CA TYR A 606 13.64 -24.11 23.01
C TYR A 606 13.34 -23.49 24.38
N ALA A 607 14.31 -22.83 25.00
CA ALA A 607 14.19 -22.30 26.35
C ALA A 607 14.18 -20.77 26.35
N GLY A 608 13.56 -20.17 27.36
CA GLY A 608 13.58 -18.72 27.59
C GLY A 608 12.87 -17.90 26.51
N LEU A 609 11.83 -18.45 25.89
CA LEU A 609 11.03 -17.76 24.88
C LEU A 609 10.09 -16.73 25.53
N ASN A 610 9.57 -15.80 24.71
CA ASN A 610 8.57 -14.80 25.11
C ASN A 610 9.02 -13.87 26.25
N TYR A 611 10.29 -13.50 26.26
CA TYR A 611 10.73 -12.38 27.08
C TYR A 611 10.39 -11.05 26.42
N PHE A 612 10.18 -10.02 27.23
CA PHE A 612 9.93 -8.65 26.77
C PHE A 612 11.20 -7.82 26.86
N GLU A 613 11.43 -7.00 25.85
CA GLU A 613 12.49 -5.99 25.81
C GLU A 613 11.86 -4.62 25.65
N ASP A 614 12.25 -3.68 26.51
CA ASP A 614 11.86 -2.28 26.46
C ASP A 614 13.11 -1.40 26.39
N THR A 615 13.11 -0.44 25.49
CA THR A 615 14.26 0.44 25.24
C THR A 615 13.76 1.83 24.88
N GLY A 616 14.55 2.87 25.20
CA GLY A 616 14.16 4.24 24.87
C GLY A 616 14.24 4.49 23.37
N ASP A 617 13.24 5.19 22.83
CA ASP A 617 13.24 5.74 21.48
C ASP A 617 12.99 7.26 21.54
N VAL A 618 13.96 8.03 21.05
CA VAL A 618 13.90 9.49 20.90
C VAL A 618 14.00 9.90 19.43
N GLY A 619 13.68 8.97 18.53
CA GLY A 619 13.61 9.24 17.12
C GLY A 619 12.33 9.92 16.71
N ASP A 620 11.88 9.59 15.50
CA ASP A 620 10.69 10.15 14.90
C ASP A 620 9.83 9.05 14.27
N TYR A 621 8.83 9.44 13.48
CA TYR A 621 7.94 8.48 12.83
C TYR A 621 8.65 7.51 11.87
N TRP A 622 9.84 7.86 11.39
CA TRP A 622 10.57 7.18 10.34
C TRP A 622 11.69 6.30 10.86
N SER A 623 12.35 6.73 11.92
CA SER A 623 13.58 6.12 12.40
C SER A 623 13.59 6.02 13.92
N TYR A 624 13.93 4.83 14.38
CA TYR A 624 14.27 4.58 15.78
C TYR A 624 15.64 5.19 16.10
N TYR A 625 15.72 5.97 17.18
CA TYR A 625 16.99 6.47 17.71
C TYR A 625 17.03 6.29 19.23
N PRO A 626 18.00 5.54 19.79
CA PRO A 626 18.12 5.42 21.23
C PRO A 626 18.59 6.73 21.88
N PRO A 627 18.12 7.08 23.10
CA PRO A 627 18.59 8.27 23.81
C PRO A 627 20.06 8.19 24.22
N TYR A 628 20.67 9.34 24.49
CA TYR A 628 21.98 9.38 25.14
C TYR A 628 21.90 8.72 26.53
N GLY A 629 22.76 7.73 26.78
CA GLY A 629 22.72 6.94 28.01
C GLY A 629 21.56 5.92 28.07
N ASN A 630 21.04 5.49 26.91
CA ASN A 630 19.96 4.50 26.81
C ASN A 630 20.24 3.25 27.66
N ARG A 631 19.18 2.71 28.26
CA ARG A 631 19.19 1.42 28.97
C ARG A 631 18.10 0.55 28.38
N THR A 632 18.45 -0.69 28.09
CA THR A 632 17.49 -1.71 27.71
C THR A 632 17.06 -2.47 28.95
N PHE A 633 15.75 -2.57 29.16
CA PHE A 633 15.14 -3.35 30.23
C PHE A 633 14.56 -4.63 29.64
N THR A 634 14.84 -5.76 30.27
CA THR A 634 14.36 -7.06 29.82
C THR A 634 13.60 -7.74 30.94
N SER A 635 12.54 -8.47 30.63
CA SER A 635 11.77 -9.22 31.63
C SER A 635 12.48 -10.41 32.31
N PRO A 636 13.50 -11.08 31.73
CA PRO A 636 14.17 -12.19 32.40
C PRO A 636 14.78 -11.76 33.73
N GLY A 637 14.53 -12.55 34.78
CA GLY A 637 14.91 -12.23 36.16
C GLY A 637 13.92 -11.34 36.93
N CYS A 638 12.84 -10.85 36.30
CA CYS A 638 11.71 -10.24 37.00
C CYS A 638 10.68 -11.32 37.38
N PRO A 639 10.12 -11.34 38.60
CA PRO A 639 9.10 -12.32 38.97
C PRO A 639 7.80 -12.09 38.19
N ALA A 640 7.25 -13.14 37.61
CA ALA A 640 5.92 -13.15 36.98
C ALA A 640 4.87 -13.78 37.89
N THR A 641 3.64 -13.30 37.81
CA THR A 641 2.47 -13.96 38.43
C THR A 641 1.84 -14.88 37.39
N ILE A 642 1.77 -16.17 37.68
CA ILE A 642 1.34 -17.20 36.73
C ILE A 642 0.12 -17.92 37.32
N TRP A 643 -0.94 -18.02 36.54
CA TRP A 643 -2.13 -18.80 36.88
C TRP A 643 -2.77 -19.38 35.62
N LEU A 644 -3.54 -20.43 35.81
CA LEU A 644 -4.32 -21.05 34.75
C LEU A 644 -5.71 -20.41 34.71
N GLU A 645 -6.04 -19.74 33.61
CA GLU A 645 -7.38 -19.15 33.40
C GLU A 645 -8.35 -20.18 32.82
N GLU A 646 -7.90 -20.93 31.81
CA GLU A 646 -8.65 -22.00 31.12
C GLU A 646 -7.75 -23.23 30.96
N ASN A 647 -8.26 -24.43 31.19
CA ASN A 647 -7.45 -25.67 31.26
C ASN A 647 -7.42 -26.49 29.96
N GLY A 648 -7.76 -25.85 28.83
CA GLY A 648 -8.04 -26.50 27.55
C GLY A 648 -9.48 -26.91 27.46
#